data_AF-A0A3C0I2S7-F1
#
_entry.id   AF-A0A3C0I2S7-F1
#
_cell.length_a   1.000
_cell.length_b   1.000
_cell.length_c   1.000
_cell.angle_alpha   90.00
_cell.angle_beta   90.00
_cell.angle_gamma   90.00
#
_symmetry.space_group_name_H-M   'P 1'
#
loop_
_entity.id
_entity.type
_entity.pdbx_description
1 polymer ?
#
loop_
_entity_poly.entity_id
_entity_poly.type
_entity_poly.pdbx_seq_one_letter_code
_entity_poly.pdbx_strand_id
1 'polypeptide(L)'
;LSVISYQLSMVSAKNEVFFQLTKTDEQFDQLLRLYTAAADLVSTSSGHAKAVYESKAQTYLREVLKWLQEYKASAFEVTYQGETHQLIEWLEEVKHDDDFRVTSDPALFTPHPSLLDNFRDLIELVADNCLEHYFSELAPEYPVFPILVSHDNLPALAQEALRSIANPNRSKPARGLLAALGLLNGDQIDPTRSKYALAILEQLQHKPVGQVLNQDELLSENYFAPNSYRLEPELVMVLISALVYAGDMVLVMQKQQFDASNFADLAVLTLKELLTFRHLERPKAFNQSALKALFEFLALPSGLDIALTHHDEIAVQQLQTKVSEMISQLIPALQMLETGFIFWGKPVLNQTDDYRESLTKTKTFLESLQAYSTPLKFKNFRYTAEEIMAHQIGLNHLQEISHLMAMLRELSQPIAYLTAAEAALPPEEAWVSEMNQLRDTLLSRLSDTEERHSTGLSYQIQQQLNNLQNAYIERYLDLHQEARLGKEEETAKQALLTDQRLLNLKKLARVDFLPRHQLSEFENSLNRLQSCYALTDNDLLAHTVCPYCGYKPLSEPKPSTTHTTRITRLDEILEQFYSDWTQTLLAELENATTQRELLKPESRAQLEAFLTQRSLPENITEAFIEAIQESLSDLIKVTVQMADLQNALLAGGSPMTAIEMQKRFIHYLNSVTQDKALNLVRIVLE
;
A
#
# COMPACT_ATOMS: atom_id res chain seq x y z
N LEU A 1 -53.31 -73.47 -28.68
CA LEU A 1 -53.33 -73.43 -27.21
C LEU A 1 -53.88 -72.08 -26.81
N SER A 2 -55.11 -72.05 -26.33
CA SER A 2 -55.82 -70.84 -25.88
C SER A 2 -55.06 -70.21 -24.71
N VAL A 3 -54.60 -68.97 -24.88
CA VAL A 3 -54.10 -68.16 -23.78
C VAL A 3 -55.31 -67.77 -22.95
N ILE A 4 -55.44 -68.38 -21.77
CA ILE A 4 -56.41 -67.99 -20.76
C ILE A 4 -55.93 -66.62 -20.25
N SER A 5 -56.63 -65.55 -20.62
CA SER A 5 -56.44 -64.23 -20.01
C SER A 5 -56.98 -64.27 -18.59
N TYR A 6 -56.12 -64.52 -17.61
CA TYR A 6 -56.41 -64.21 -16.22
C TYR A 6 -56.41 -62.68 -16.07
N GLN A 7 -57.57 -62.03 -16.26
CA GLN A 7 -57.79 -60.70 -15.70
C GLN A 7 -57.95 -60.88 -14.18
N LEU A 8 -56.85 -60.77 -13.45
CA LEU A 8 -56.90 -60.50 -12.02
C LEU A 8 -57.52 -59.10 -11.86
N SER A 9 -58.66 -59.01 -11.17
CA SER A 9 -59.17 -57.71 -10.72
C SER A 9 -58.20 -57.13 -9.70
N MET A 10 -57.23 -56.34 -10.14
CA MET A 10 -56.35 -55.61 -9.24
C MET A 10 -57.12 -54.42 -8.68
N VAL A 11 -57.34 -54.41 -7.37
CA VAL A 11 -57.84 -53.22 -6.66
C VAL A 11 -56.62 -52.59 -6.01
N SER A 12 -56.19 -51.43 -6.49
CA SER A 12 -55.12 -50.67 -5.84
C SER A 12 -55.61 -50.05 -4.54
N ALA A 13 -54.76 -50.10 -3.51
CA ALA A 13 -54.93 -49.26 -2.33
C ALA A 13 -54.79 -47.78 -2.71
N LYS A 14 -55.24 -46.85 -1.84
CA LYS A 14 -55.19 -45.40 -2.08
C LYS A 14 -53.77 -44.85 -2.32
N ASN A 15 -52.74 -45.62 -1.95
CA ASN A 15 -51.32 -45.28 -2.06
C ASN A 15 -50.55 -46.15 -3.07
N GLU A 16 -51.26 -46.88 -3.95
CA GLU A 16 -50.65 -47.79 -4.91
C GLU A 16 -51.15 -47.53 -6.34
N VAL A 17 -50.26 -47.59 -7.31
CA VAL A 17 -50.58 -47.49 -8.74
C VAL A 17 -49.94 -48.68 -9.45
N PHE A 18 -50.75 -49.41 -10.24
CA PHE A 18 -50.27 -50.58 -10.99
C PHE A 18 -50.13 -50.26 -12.46
N PHE A 19 -48.98 -50.59 -13.05
CA PHE A 19 -48.71 -50.48 -14.48
C PHE A 19 -48.60 -51.86 -15.10
N GLN A 20 -49.39 -52.15 -16.13
CA GLN A 20 -49.43 -53.45 -16.79
C GLN A 20 -49.30 -53.32 -18.30
N LEU A 21 -48.40 -54.11 -18.91
CA LEU A 21 -48.33 -54.25 -20.36
C LEU A 21 -49.40 -55.24 -20.81
N THR A 22 -50.48 -54.76 -21.42
CA THR A 22 -51.63 -55.60 -21.79
C THR A 22 -51.94 -55.61 -23.28
N LYS A 23 -51.57 -54.56 -24.04
CA LYS A 23 -51.87 -54.44 -25.47
C LYS A 23 -50.63 -54.67 -26.33
N THR A 24 -50.18 -55.93 -26.40
CA THR A 24 -49.08 -56.35 -27.29
C THR A 24 -49.59 -56.69 -28.69
N ASP A 25 -48.71 -56.57 -29.70
CA ASP A 25 -48.99 -57.00 -31.08
C ASP A 25 -48.15 -58.23 -31.46
N GLU A 26 -48.46 -58.84 -32.62
CA GLU A 26 -47.76 -60.04 -33.11
C GLU A 26 -46.26 -59.79 -33.34
N GLN A 27 -45.90 -58.55 -33.73
CA GLN A 27 -44.52 -58.15 -33.94
C GLN A 27 -43.72 -58.17 -32.64
N PHE A 28 -44.26 -57.58 -31.56
CA PHE A 28 -43.66 -57.60 -30.23
C PHE A 28 -43.52 -59.02 -29.71
N ASP A 29 -44.57 -59.83 -29.79
CA ASP A 29 -44.56 -61.22 -29.34
C ASP A 29 -43.51 -62.05 -30.09
N GLN A 30 -43.38 -61.84 -31.40
CA GLN A 30 -42.36 -62.50 -32.21
C GLN A 30 -40.95 -62.06 -31.82
N LEU A 31 -40.72 -60.75 -31.66
CA LEU A 31 -39.42 -60.20 -31.26
C LEU A 31 -39.01 -60.71 -29.87
N LEU A 32 -39.94 -60.77 -28.91
CA LEU A 32 -39.70 -61.25 -27.56
C LEU A 32 -39.41 -62.76 -27.56
N ARG A 33 -40.13 -63.56 -28.36
CA ARG A 33 -39.84 -65.00 -28.56
C ARG A 33 -38.46 -65.22 -29.17
N LEU A 34 -38.09 -64.44 -30.19
CA LEU A 34 -36.78 -64.53 -30.83
C LEU A 34 -35.66 -64.10 -29.89
N TYR A 35 -35.88 -63.05 -29.09
CA TYR A 35 -34.96 -62.62 -28.04
C TYR A 35 -34.74 -63.71 -27.00
N THR A 36 -35.83 -64.23 -26.41
CA THR A 36 -35.76 -65.27 -25.37
C THR A 36 -35.14 -66.56 -25.91
N ALA A 37 -35.49 -66.99 -27.12
CA ALA A 37 -34.85 -68.14 -27.77
C ALA A 37 -33.36 -67.90 -28.04
N ALA A 38 -32.97 -66.71 -28.50
CA ALA A 38 -31.55 -66.38 -28.70
C ALA A 38 -30.79 -66.34 -27.37
N ALA A 39 -31.35 -65.74 -26.32
CA ALA A 39 -30.75 -65.69 -24.98
C ALA A 39 -30.59 -67.10 -24.36
N ASP A 40 -31.58 -67.98 -24.53
CA ASP A 40 -31.50 -69.37 -24.12
C ASP A 40 -30.38 -70.11 -24.87
N LEU A 41 -30.28 -69.92 -26.19
CA LEU A 41 -29.21 -70.49 -27.02
C LEU A 41 -27.82 -69.94 -26.67
N VAL A 42 -27.70 -68.69 -26.21
CA VAL A 42 -26.44 -68.14 -25.67
C VAL A 42 -26.00 -68.90 -24.42
N SER A 43 -26.94 -69.26 -23.55
CA SER A 43 -26.64 -69.98 -22.30
C SER A 43 -26.14 -71.41 -22.53
N THR A 44 -26.49 -72.02 -23.66
CA THR A 44 -26.19 -73.43 -24.00
C THR A 44 -25.13 -73.61 -25.09
N SER A 45 -24.68 -72.54 -25.75
CA SER A 45 -23.69 -72.57 -26.84
C SER A 45 -22.28 -72.14 -26.42
N SER A 46 -21.25 -72.47 -27.22
CA SER A 46 -19.85 -72.02 -27.00
C SER A 46 -19.16 -71.59 -28.30
N GLY A 47 -18.04 -70.87 -28.19
CA GLY A 47 -17.23 -70.43 -29.33
C GLY A 47 -17.98 -69.51 -30.30
N HIS A 48 -17.77 -69.71 -31.61
CA HIS A 48 -18.36 -68.86 -32.66
C HIS A 48 -19.89 -68.84 -32.65
N ALA A 49 -20.54 -69.98 -32.37
CA ALA A 49 -22.01 -70.06 -32.31
C ALA A 49 -22.60 -69.19 -31.19
N LYS A 50 -21.96 -69.17 -30.02
CA LYS A 50 -22.35 -68.32 -28.89
C LYS A 50 -22.31 -66.83 -29.27
N ALA A 51 -21.23 -66.38 -29.91
CA ALA A 51 -21.09 -64.98 -30.34
C ALA A 51 -22.19 -64.56 -31.35
N VAL A 52 -22.58 -65.47 -32.25
CA VAL A 52 -23.69 -65.23 -33.20
C VAL A 52 -25.03 -65.10 -32.46
N TYR A 53 -25.32 -65.96 -31.48
CA TYR A 53 -26.54 -65.87 -30.69
C TYR A 53 -26.56 -64.64 -29.78
N GLU A 54 -25.42 -64.23 -29.22
CA GLU A 54 -25.29 -63.00 -28.43
C GLU A 54 -25.62 -61.77 -29.29
N SER A 55 -25.05 -61.70 -30.49
CA SER A 55 -25.39 -60.63 -31.44
C SER A 55 -26.88 -60.61 -31.78
N LYS A 56 -27.49 -61.77 -32.03
CA LYS A 56 -28.93 -61.87 -32.31
C LYS A 56 -29.79 -61.45 -31.12
N ALA A 57 -29.44 -61.91 -29.92
CA ALA A 57 -30.14 -61.53 -28.68
C ALA A 57 -30.08 -60.02 -28.44
N GLN A 58 -28.92 -59.39 -28.63
CA GLN A 58 -28.77 -57.94 -28.53
C GLN A 58 -29.61 -57.20 -29.58
N THR A 59 -29.65 -57.69 -30.83
CA THR A 59 -30.48 -57.11 -31.89
C THR A 59 -31.97 -57.21 -31.53
N TYR A 60 -32.46 -58.40 -31.16
CA TYR A 60 -33.87 -58.57 -30.82
C TYR A 60 -34.26 -57.78 -29.56
N LEU A 61 -33.40 -57.74 -28.53
CA LEU A 61 -33.63 -56.91 -27.36
C LEU A 61 -33.76 -55.42 -27.72
N ARG A 62 -32.89 -54.93 -28.62
CA ARG A 62 -32.97 -53.54 -29.07
C ARG A 62 -34.29 -53.25 -29.78
N GLU A 63 -34.77 -54.16 -30.62
CA GLU A 63 -36.07 -54.00 -31.31
C GLU A 63 -37.25 -54.12 -30.33
N VAL A 64 -37.19 -54.99 -29.32
CA VAL A 64 -38.19 -55.07 -28.23
C VAL A 64 -38.25 -53.74 -27.46
N LEU A 65 -37.09 -53.20 -27.06
CA LEU A 65 -37.02 -51.91 -26.37
C LEU A 65 -37.51 -50.75 -27.24
N LYS A 66 -37.19 -50.78 -28.54
CA LYS A 66 -37.68 -49.79 -29.49
C LYS A 66 -39.21 -49.84 -29.62
N TRP A 67 -39.79 -51.03 -29.69
CA TRP A 67 -41.24 -51.19 -29.71
C TRP A 67 -41.87 -50.66 -28.41
N LEU A 68 -41.35 -51.04 -27.24
CA LEU A 68 -41.84 -50.52 -25.96
C LEU A 68 -41.78 -48.99 -25.91
N GLN A 69 -40.68 -48.41 -26.41
CA GLN A 69 -40.49 -46.97 -26.45
C GLN A 69 -41.50 -46.25 -27.38
N GLU A 70 -41.87 -46.87 -28.50
CA GLU A 70 -42.82 -46.35 -29.49
C GLU A 70 -44.27 -46.49 -29.01
N TYR A 71 -44.61 -47.59 -28.36
CA TYR A 71 -45.99 -47.92 -27.96
C TYR A 71 -46.28 -47.73 -26.46
N LYS A 72 -45.32 -47.22 -25.65
CA LYS A 72 -45.47 -47.08 -24.18
C LYS A 72 -46.76 -46.38 -23.71
N ALA A 73 -47.27 -45.41 -24.46
CA ALA A 73 -48.46 -44.66 -24.06
C ALA A 73 -49.78 -45.43 -24.28
N SER A 74 -49.81 -46.36 -25.23
CA SER A 74 -51.01 -47.11 -25.64
C SER A 74 -50.95 -48.60 -25.30
N ALA A 75 -49.76 -49.16 -25.08
CA ALA A 75 -49.55 -50.57 -24.76
C ALA A 75 -49.78 -50.89 -23.27
N PHE A 76 -49.65 -49.88 -22.40
CA PHE A 76 -49.79 -50.02 -20.95
C PHE A 76 -51.16 -49.56 -20.46
N GLU A 77 -51.73 -50.34 -19.55
CA GLU A 77 -52.88 -49.98 -18.73
C GLU A 77 -52.41 -49.65 -17.32
N VAL A 78 -53.04 -48.63 -16.73
CA VAL A 78 -52.74 -48.15 -15.38
C VAL A 78 -53.99 -48.28 -14.53
N THR A 79 -53.85 -48.92 -13.37
CA THR A 79 -54.94 -49.16 -12.41
C THR A 79 -54.73 -48.37 -11.12
N TYR A 80 -55.67 -47.47 -10.81
CA TYR A 80 -55.70 -46.68 -9.59
C TYR A 80 -57.12 -46.64 -9.00
N GLN A 81 -57.25 -46.92 -7.70
CA GLN A 81 -58.51 -46.95 -6.95
C GLN A 81 -59.66 -47.75 -7.62
N GLY A 82 -59.32 -48.82 -8.34
CA GLY A 82 -60.29 -49.70 -9.00
C GLY A 82 -60.69 -49.27 -10.42
N GLU A 83 -60.20 -48.12 -10.90
CA GLU A 83 -60.34 -47.67 -12.28
C GLU A 83 -59.11 -48.09 -13.08
N THR A 84 -59.31 -48.52 -14.33
CA THR A 84 -58.24 -48.97 -15.23
C THR A 84 -58.41 -48.31 -16.58
N HIS A 85 -57.42 -47.50 -16.94
CA HIS A 85 -57.38 -46.75 -18.20
C HIS A 85 -56.06 -46.98 -18.91
N GLN A 86 -55.99 -46.65 -20.19
CA GLN A 86 -54.68 -46.60 -20.86
C GLN A 86 -53.82 -45.51 -20.22
N LEU A 87 -52.51 -45.72 -20.21
CA LEU A 87 -51.57 -44.77 -19.61
C LEU A 87 -51.80 -43.34 -20.09
N ILE A 88 -52.03 -43.14 -21.40
CA ILE A 88 -52.27 -41.82 -21.98
C ILE A 88 -53.57 -41.15 -21.52
N GLU A 89 -54.61 -41.93 -21.20
CA GLU A 89 -55.93 -41.41 -20.80
C GLU A 89 -55.84 -40.74 -19.42
N TRP A 90 -55.05 -41.30 -18.49
CA TRP A 90 -54.76 -40.68 -17.19
C TRP A 90 -54.07 -39.30 -17.30
N LEU A 91 -53.39 -39.01 -18.41
CA LEU A 91 -52.76 -37.70 -18.64
C LEU A 91 -53.72 -36.66 -19.24
N GLU A 92 -54.84 -37.10 -19.83
CA GLU A 92 -55.85 -36.20 -20.42
C GLU A 92 -56.84 -35.67 -19.38
N GLU A 93 -57.13 -36.45 -18.34
CA GLU A 93 -58.02 -36.09 -17.23
C GLU A 93 -57.50 -34.90 -16.40
N VAL A 94 -56.17 -34.75 -16.28
CA VAL A 94 -55.49 -33.65 -15.55
C VAL A 94 -55.74 -32.27 -16.15
N LYS A 95 -56.03 -32.19 -17.46
CA LYS A 95 -56.18 -30.89 -18.16
C LYS A 95 -57.44 -30.12 -17.77
N HIS A 96 -58.32 -30.70 -16.96
CA HIS A 96 -59.65 -30.16 -16.65
C HIS A 96 -59.93 -30.00 -15.14
N ASP A 97 -58.93 -30.22 -14.26
CA ASP A 97 -59.10 -30.11 -12.81
C ASP A 97 -58.36 -28.88 -12.23
N ASP A 98 -59.13 -27.85 -11.86
CA ASP A 98 -58.63 -26.59 -11.28
C ASP A 98 -58.17 -26.74 -9.82
N ASP A 99 -58.53 -27.85 -9.13
CA ASP A 99 -58.24 -28.09 -7.70
C ASP A 99 -56.87 -28.78 -7.47
N PHE A 100 -56.13 -29.04 -8.55
CA PHE A 100 -54.79 -29.62 -8.49
C PHE A 100 -53.79 -28.56 -7.99
N ARG A 101 -53.14 -28.82 -6.85
CA ARG A 101 -52.21 -27.87 -6.19
C ARG A 101 -51.02 -27.44 -7.05
N VAL A 102 -50.73 -28.20 -8.10
CA VAL A 102 -49.58 -28.04 -9.00
C VAL A 102 -49.90 -27.18 -10.24
N THR A 103 -51.06 -26.55 -10.33
CA THR A 103 -51.43 -25.64 -11.45
C THR A 103 -50.61 -24.33 -11.51
N SER A 104 -49.71 -24.09 -10.56
CA SER A 104 -48.92 -22.85 -10.45
C SER A 104 -47.50 -22.91 -11.05
N ASP A 105 -47.05 -24.05 -11.60
CA ASP A 105 -45.79 -24.14 -12.35
C ASP A 105 -45.99 -24.69 -13.79
N PRO A 106 -45.92 -23.83 -14.82
CA PRO A 106 -46.05 -24.22 -16.22
C PRO A 106 -44.98 -25.23 -16.70
N ALA A 107 -43.84 -25.33 -16.01
CA ALA A 107 -42.73 -26.18 -16.41
C ALA A 107 -42.92 -27.67 -16.06
N LEU A 108 -43.84 -28.00 -15.14
CA LEU A 108 -44.16 -29.38 -14.77
C LEU A 108 -45.25 -30.01 -15.65
N PHE A 109 -46.18 -29.21 -16.19
CA PHE A 109 -47.40 -29.74 -16.85
C PHE A 109 -47.72 -29.17 -18.24
N THR A 110 -46.77 -28.51 -18.89
CA THR A 110 -46.73 -28.57 -20.36
C THR A 110 -45.71 -29.62 -20.76
N PRO A 111 -46.08 -30.91 -20.87
CA PRO A 111 -45.10 -31.94 -21.19
C PRO A 111 -44.47 -31.57 -22.53
N HIS A 112 -43.20 -31.15 -22.48
CA HIS A 112 -42.41 -30.96 -23.68
C HIS A 112 -42.46 -32.31 -24.42
N PRO A 113 -42.58 -32.35 -25.75
CA PRO A 113 -42.65 -33.62 -26.49
C PRO A 113 -41.53 -34.61 -26.13
N SER A 114 -40.40 -34.09 -25.63
CA SER A 114 -39.26 -34.88 -25.13
C SER A 114 -39.41 -35.50 -23.74
N LEU A 115 -40.37 -35.10 -22.90
CA LEU A 115 -40.68 -35.79 -21.63
C LEU A 115 -41.44 -37.09 -21.91
N LEU A 116 -42.31 -37.08 -22.93
CA LEU A 116 -42.92 -38.29 -23.49
C LEU A 116 -41.89 -39.20 -24.19
N ASP A 117 -40.64 -38.77 -24.36
CA ASP A 117 -39.55 -39.59 -24.89
C ASP A 117 -38.82 -40.39 -23.78
N ASN A 118 -39.01 -40.12 -22.48
CA ASN A 118 -38.39 -40.93 -21.43
C ASN A 118 -39.43 -41.82 -20.73
N PHE A 119 -39.25 -43.14 -20.79
CA PHE A 119 -40.20 -44.11 -20.23
C PHE A 119 -40.37 -43.94 -18.72
N ARG A 120 -39.30 -43.63 -17.98
CA ARG A 120 -39.35 -43.45 -16.52
C ARG A 120 -40.18 -42.23 -16.13
N ASP A 121 -39.90 -41.09 -16.74
CA ASP A 121 -40.56 -39.82 -16.42
C ASP A 121 -42.05 -39.89 -16.72
N LEU A 122 -42.44 -40.63 -17.76
CA LEU A 122 -43.84 -40.91 -18.09
C LEU A 122 -44.56 -41.73 -16.99
N ILE A 123 -43.90 -42.75 -16.44
CA ILE A 123 -44.44 -43.56 -15.35
C ILE A 123 -44.55 -42.74 -14.06
N GLU A 124 -43.51 -41.98 -13.72
CA GLU A 124 -43.49 -41.09 -12.55
C GLU A 124 -44.60 -40.03 -12.66
N LEU A 125 -44.78 -39.39 -13.82
CA LEU A 125 -45.83 -38.40 -14.04
C LEU A 125 -47.25 -38.94 -13.83
N VAL A 126 -47.53 -40.13 -14.36
CA VAL A 126 -48.85 -40.76 -14.17
C VAL A 126 -49.05 -41.19 -12.71
N ALA A 127 -48.00 -41.71 -12.07
CA ALA A 127 -48.07 -42.05 -10.65
C ALA A 127 -48.29 -40.82 -9.76
N ASP A 128 -47.60 -39.72 -10.04
CA ASP A 128 -47.76 -38.44 -9.34
C ASP A 128 -49.19 -37.93 -9.47
N ASN A 129 -49.76 -37.97 -10.68
CA ASN A 129 -51.16 -37.60 -10.90
C ASN A 129 -52.13 -38.45 -10.05
N CYS A 130 -52.03 -39.77 -10.13
CA CYS A 130 -52.90 -40.65 -9.36
C CYS A 130 -52.77 -40.39 -7.84
N LEU A 131 -51.55 -40.20 -7.34
CA LEU A 131 -51.27 -40.13 -5.91
C LEU A 131 -51.41 -38.73 -5.29
N GLU A 132 -51.54 -37.65 -6.08
CA GLU A 132 -51.62 -36.27 -5.58
C GLU A 132 -52.70 -36.10 -4.51
N HIS A 133 -53.90 -36.60 -4.77
CA HIS A 133 -55.01 -36.47 -3.81
C HIS A 133 -54.68 -37.17 -2.48
N TYR A 134 -54.07 -38.36 -2.54
CA TYR A 134 -53.65 -39.08 -1.34
C TYR A 134 -52.60 -38.29 -0.54
N PHE A 135 -51.59 -37.72 -1.20
CA PHE A 135 -50.55 -36.94 -0.51
C PHE A 135 -51.06 -35.60 0.02
N SER A 136 -51.97 -34.93 -0.69
CA SER A 136 -52.58 -33.68 -0.23
C SER A 136 -53.52 -33.87 0.98
N GLU A 137 -54.22 -35.00 1.09
CA GLU A 137 -54.95 -35.38 2.31
C GLU A 137 -54.00 -35.73 3.46
N LEU A 138 -52.92 -36.46 3.16
CA LEU A 138 -51.96 -36.94 4.15
C LEU A 138 -51.13 -35.80 4.77
N ALA A 139 -50.72 -34.82 3.96
CA ALA A 139 -49.87 -33.71 4.38
C ALA A 139 -50.32 -32.41 3.68
N PRO A 140 -51.44 -31.82 4.13
CA PRO A 140 -52.06 -30.68 3.46
C PRO A 140 -51.19 -29.43 3.47
N GLU A 141 -50.15 -29.35 4.27
CA GLU A 141 -49.29 -28.16 4.30
C GLU A 141 -47.82 -28.49 4.07
N TYR A 142 -47.51 -29.63 3.45
CA TYR A 142 -46.14 -30.02 3.11
C TYR A 142 -45.49 -29.03 2.12
N PRO A 143 -44.18 -28.72 2.25
CA PRO A 143 -43.49 -27.80 1.37
C PRO A 143 -43.39 -28.31 -0.07
N VAL A 144 -43.63 -27.41 -1.02
CA VAL A 144 -43.40 -27.67 -2.45
C VAL A 144 -41.97 -27.26 -2.80
N PHE A 145 -41.18 -28.21 -3.27
CA PHE A 145 -39.77 -28.00 -3.58
C PHE A 145 -39.56 -27.68 -5.07
N PRO A 146 -38.77 -26.65 -5.42
CA PRO A 146 -38.38 -26.38 -6.81
C PRO A 146 -37.28 -27.32 -7.32
N ILE A 147 -36.97 -28.37 -6.56
CA ILE A 147 -35.94 -29.38 -6.82
C ILE A 147 -36.52 -30.75 -6.48
N LEU A 148 -36.03 -31.80 -7.13
CA LEU A 148 -36.42 -33.17 -6.79
C LEU A 148 -35.88 -33.55 -5.41
N VAL A 149 -36.79 -33.78 -4.47
CA VAL A 149 -36.49 -34.28 -3.13
C VAL A 149 -37.03 -35.71 -3.01
N SER A 150 -36.16 -36.64 -2.65
CA SER A 150 -36.50 -38.04 -2.40
C SER A 150 -35.92 -38.48 -1.06
N HIS A 151 -36.38 -39.63 -0.56
CA HIS A 151 -35.84 -40.21 0.66
C HIS A 151 -34.31 -40.37 0.62
N ASP A 152 -33.77 -40.78 -0.54
CA ASP A 152 -32.34 -41.04 -0.71
C ASP A 152 -31.49 -39.76 -0.70
N ASN A 153 -32.01 -38.64 -1.23
CA ASN A 153 -31.23 -37.41 -1.39
C ASN A 153 -31.48 -36.37 -0.28
N LEU A 154 -32.57 -36.50 0.48
CA LEU A 154 -32.97 -35.55 1.51
C LEU A 154 -31.87 -35.29 2.55
N PRO A 155 -31.17 -36.29 3.12
CA PRO A 155 -30.11 -36.03 4.10
C PRO A 155 -28.97 -35.16 3.55
N ALA A 156 -28.59 -35.37 2.28
CA ALA A 156 -27.55 -34.59 1.63
C ALA A 156 -28.01 -33.15 1.35
N LEU A 157 -29.25 -32.98 0.89
CA LEU A 157 -29.85 -31.67 0.64
C LEU A 157 -30.01 -30.85 1.93
N ALA A 158 -30.47 -31.47 3.01
CA ALA A 158 -30.60 -30.84 4.32
C ALA A 158 -29.23 -30.43 4.90
N GLN A 159 -28.21 -31.28 4.82
CA GLN A 159 -26.84 -30.95 5.23
C GLN A 159 -26.27 -29.73 4.48
N GLU A 160 -26.51 -29.68 3.17
CA GLU A 160 -26.05 -28.58 2.31
C GLU A 160 -26.81 -27.28 2.59
N ALA A 161 -28.11 -27.35 2.85
CA ALA A 161 -28.91 -26.21 3.29
C ALA A 161 -28.44 -25.67 4.65
N LEU A 162 -28.17 -26.54 5.62
CA LEU A 162 -27.65 -26.18 6.95
C LEU A 162 -26.35 -25.36 6.87
N ARG A 163 -25.37 -25.86 6.11
CA ARG A 163 -24.08 -25.17 5.89
C ARG A 163 -24.26 -23.81 5.21
N SER A 164 -25.30 -23.71 4.39
CA SER A 164 -25.62 -22.51 3.61
C SER A 164 -26.40 -21.45 4.39
N ILE A 165 -26.84 -21.70 5.62
CA ILE A 165 -27.62 -20.71 6.41
C ILE A 165 -26.83 -19.40 6.59
N ALA A 166 -25.59 -19.50 7.11
CA ALA A 166 -24.73 -18.34 7.35
C ALA A 166 -24.02 -17.81 6.10
N ASN A 167 -24.14 -18.48 4.94
CA ASN A 167 -23.46 -18.11 3.71
C ASN A 167 -24.44 -17.48 2.69
N PRO A 168 -24.27 -16.20 2.30
CA PRO A 168 -25.13 -15.59 1.29
C PRO A 168 -24.97 -16.23 -0.11
N ASN A 169 -23.80 -16.81 -0.43
CA ASN A 169 -23.52 -17.47 -1.71
C ASN A 169 -23.93 -18.95 -1.66
N ARG A 170 -25.23 -19.22 -1.83
CA ARG A 170 -25.82 -20.56 -1.69
C ARG A 170 -25.84 -21.32 -3.02
N SER A 171 -25.67 -22.64 -2.95
CA SER A 171 -25.89 -23.54 -4.09
C SER A 171 -27.37 -23.55 -4.51
N LYS A 172 -27.66 -23.87 -5.78
CA LYS A 172 -29.06 -23.94 -6.28
C LYS A 172 -29.92 -24.90 -5.44
N PRO A 173 -29.46 -26.11 -5.07
CA PRO A 173 -30.25 -27.01 -4.23
C PRO A 173 -30.48 -26.47 -2.80
N ALA A 174 -29.46 -25.90 -2.16
CA ALA A 174 -29.62 -25.27 -0.84
C ALA A 174 -30.65 -24.13 -0.86
N ARG A 175 -30.56 -23.25 -1.87
CA ARG A 175 -31.52 -22.16 -2.04
C ARG A 175 -32.94 -22.69 -2.27
N GLY A 176 -33.09 -23.72 -3.09
CA GLY A 176 -34.38 -24.35 -3.37
C GLY A 176 -35.04 -24.92 -2.11
N LEU A 177 -34.27 -25.64 -1.28
CA LEU A 177 -34.77 -26.21 -0.03
C LEU A 177 -35.14 -25.12 1.00
N LEU A 178 -34.28 -24.12 1.20
CA LEU A 178 -34.53 -23.01 2.13
C LEU A 178 -35.73 -22.14 1.68
N ALA A 179 -35.91 -21.94 0.38
CA ALA A 179 -37.06 -21.23 -0.17
C ALA A 179 -38.37 -21.99 0.06
N ALA A 180 -38.40 -23.30 -0.19
CA ALA A 180 -39.57 -24.15 0.04
C ALA A 180 -40.00 -24.18 1.51
N LEU A 181 -39.02 -24.10 2.43
CA LEU A 181 -39.25 -23.95 3.86
C LEU A 181 -39.65 -22.53 4.29
N GLY A 182 -39.71 -21.56 3.37
CA GLY A 182 -40.10 -20.18 3.68
C GLY A 182 -39.07 -19.38 4.48
N LEU A 183 -37.79 -19.77 4.44
CA LEU A 183 -36.73 -19.19 5.28
C LEU A 183 -35.96 -18.03 4.63
N LEU A 184 -36.29 -17.62 3.40
CA LEU A 184 -35.52 -16.61 2.66
C LEU A 184 -36.28 -15.29 2.50
N ASN A 185 -35.60 -14.18 2.81
CA ASN A 185 -35.99 -12.83 2.43
C ASN A 185 -34.91 -12.26 1.48
N GLY A 186 -35.12 -12.41 0.17
CA GLY A 186 -34.09 -12.13 -0.82
C GLY A 186 -32.90 -13.09 -0.67
N ASP A 187 -31.78 -12.59 -0.16
CA ASP A 187 -30.56 -13.38 0.12
C ASP A 187 -30.30 -13.59 1.62
N GLN A 188 -31.14 -13.03 2.49
CA GLN A 188 -31.02 -13.17 3.95
C GLN A 188 -31.90 -14.32 4.47
N ILE A 189 -31.45 -14.96 5.56
CA ILE A 189 -32.25 -15.93 6.31
C ILE A 189 -33.20 -15.17 7.22
N ASP A 190 -34.49 -15.49 7.12
CA ASP A 190 -35.54 -14.88 7.91
C ASP A 190 -36.55 -15.96 8.34
N PRO A 191 -36.35 -16.58 9.52
CA PRO A 191 -37.25 -17.63 10.02
C PRO A 191 -38.65 -17.12 10.33
N THR A 192 -38.85 -15.81 10.54
CA THR A 192 -40.15 -15.23 10.89
C THR A 192 -41.16 -15.33 9.75
N ARG A 193 -40.68 -15.55 8.51
CA ARG A 193 -41.51 -15.76 7.32
C ARG A 193 -41.92 -17.21 7.11
N SER A 194 -41.27 -18.15 7.81
CA SER A 194 -41.56 -19.57 7.69
C SER A 194 -42.65 -19.97 8.67
N LYS A 195 -43.81 -20.37 8.14
CA LYS A 195 -44.89 -20.95 8.97
C LYS A 195 -44.41 -22.16 9.77
N TYR A 196 -43.49 -22.94 9.22
CA TYR A 196 -42.93 -24.12 9.88
C TYR A 196 -42.01 -23.72 11.05
N ALA A 197 -41.13 -22.74 10.86
CA ALA A 197 -40.26 -22.24 11.93
C ALA A 197 -41.07 -21.57 13.05
N LEU A 198 -42.10 -20.80 12.70
CA LEU A 198 -43.02 -20.19 13.66
C LEU A 198 -43.77 -21.25 14.48
N ALA A 199 -44.21 -22.36 13.87
CA ALA A 199 -44.86 -23.44 14.60
C ALA A 199 -43.93 -24.11 15.62
N ILE A 200 -42.65 -24.30 15.30
CA ILE A 200 -41.65 -24.81 16.25
C ILE A 200 -41.45 -23.81 17.40
N LEU A 201 -41.32 -22.52 17.08
CA LEU A 201 -41.21 -21.47 18.09
C LEU A 201 -42.45 -21.41 18.99
N GLU A 202 -43.64 -21.55 18.42
CA GLU A 202 -44.90 -21.53 19.16
C GLU A 202 -44.94 -22.68 20.18
N GLN A 203 -44.53 -23.89 19.81
CA GLN A 203 -44.44 -25.02 20.75
C GLN A 203 -43.45 -24.73 21.90
N LEU A 204 -42.30 -24.13 21.60
CA LEU A 204 -41.31 -23.72 22.61
C LEU A 204 -41.84 -22.57 23.50
N GLN A 205 -42.63 -21.65 22.94
CA GLN A 205 -43.21 -20.50 23.64
C GLN A 205 -44.41 -20.86 24.53
N HIS A 206 -45.15 -21.92 24.21
CA HIS A 206 -46.23 -22.43 25.06
C HIS A 206 -45.73 -23.09 26.36
N LYS A 207 -44.45 -23.45 26.43
CA LYS A 207 -43.83 -23.96 27.67
C LYS A 207 -43.76 -22.86 28.76
N PRO A 208 -43.77 -23.21 30.05
CA PRO A 208 -43.39 -22.27 31.11
C PRO A 208 -41.94 -21.76 30.95
N VAL A 209 -41.66 -20.56 31.51
CA VAL A 209 -40.31 -19.99 31.52
C VAL A 209 -39.33 -20.95 32.23
N GLY A 210 -38.22 -21.29 31.58
CA GLY A 210 -37.22 -22.22 32.10
C GLY A 210 -37.47 -23.70 31.79
N GLN A 211 -38.56 -24.04 31.09
CA GLN A 211 -38.77 -25.37 30.52
C GLN A 211 -38.23 -25.46 29.09
N VAL A 212 -37.87 -26.68 28.71
CA VAL A 212 -37.24 -27.02 27.43
C VAL A 212 -38.20 -27.83 26.56
N LEU A 213 -37.99 -27.81 25.24
CA LEU A 213 -38.73 -28.64 24.28
C LEU A 213 -37.85 -29.81 23.86
N ASN A 214 -38.20 -31.03 24.29
CA ASN A 214 -37.42 -32.24 23.98
C ASN A 214 -37.69 -32.75 22.55
N GLN A 215 -36.78 -33.53 22.00
CA GLN A 215 -36.94 -34.12 20.66
C GLN A 215 -38.21 -34.98 20.54
N ASP A 216 -38.49 -35.84 21.53
CA ASP A 216 -39.68 -36.72 21.56
C ASP A 216 -40.99 -35.95 21.68
N GLU A 217 -40.94 -34.69 22.13
CA GLU A 217 -42.12 -33.83 22.20
C GLU A 217 -42.34 -33.06 20.89
N LEU A 218 -41.25 -32.76 20.18
CA LEU A 218 -41.28 -32.08 18.89
C LEU A 218 -41.71 -33.02 17.75
N LEU A 219 -41.24 -34.27 17.77
CA LEU A 219 -41.48 -35.26 16.72
C LEU A 219 -42.46 -36.33 17.21
N SER A 220 -43.54 -36.56 16.45
CA SER A 220 -44.51 -37.64 16.68
C SER A 220 -44.51 -38.57 15.48
N GLU A 221 -44.39 -39.88 15.71
CA GLU A 221 -44.30 -40.90 14.64
C GLU A 221 -43.18 -40.62 13.62
N ASN A 222 -42.07 -40.03 14.08
CA ASN A 222 -40.93 -39.55 13.29
C ASN A 222 -41.22 -38.33 12.39
N TYR A 223 -42.34 -37.61 12.57
CA TYR A 223 -42.66 -36.40 11.82
C TYR A 223 -42.97 -35.21 12.75
N PHE A 224 -42.65 -34.00 12.28
CA PHE A 224 -43.15 -32.78 12.89
C PHE A 224 -44.52 -32.43 12.31
N ALA A 225 -45.50 -32.22 13.19
CA ALA A 225 -46.90 -31.97 12.86
C ALA A 225 -47.46 -32.99 11.84
N PRO A 226 -47.57 -34.28 12.20
CA PRO A 226 -47.84 -35.39 11.28
C PRO A 226 -49.15 -35.26 10.47
N ASN A 227 -50.14 -34.52 10.98
CA ASN A 227 -51.44 -34.34 10.35
C ASN A 227 -51.55 -33.06 9.50
N SER A 228 -50.50 -32.23 9.43
CA SER A 228 -50.50 -30.98 8.66
C SER A 228 -49.24 -30.84 7.82
N TYR A 229 -48.11 -30.52 8.45
CA TYR A 229 -46.84 -30.29 7.76
C TYR A 229 -46.11 -31.59 7.43
N ARG A 230 -46.25 -32.60 8.28
CA ARG A 230 -45.62 -33.93 8.15
C ARG A 230 -44.14 -33.87 7.74
N LEU A 231 -43.37 -32.97 8.36
CA LEU A 231 -41.97 -32.75 8.00
C LEU A 231 -41.07 -33.84 8.59
N GLU A 232 -40.15 -34.33 7.78
CA GLU A 232 -39.09 -35.24 8.22
C GLU A 232 -38.12 -34.53 9.19
N PRO A 233 -37.48 -35.29 10.10
CA PRO A 233 -36.53 -34.73 11.07
C PRO A 233 -35.40 -33.92 10.42
N GLU A 234 -34.96 -34.32 9.22
CA GLU A 234 -33.93 -33.63 8.44
C GLU A 234 -34.34 -32.20 8.09
N LEU A 235 -35.58 -31.99 7.64
CA LEU A 235 -36.12 -30.66 7.34
C LEU A 235 -36.33 -29.85 8.62
N VAL A 236 -36.79 -30.49 9.69
CA VAL A 236 -36.97 -29.86 11.00
C VAL A 236 -35.64 -29.34 11.55
N MET A 237 -34.53 -30.07 11.37
CA MET A 237 -33.21 -29.59 11.79
C MET A 237 -32.73 -28.38 11.00
N VAL A 238 -33.09 -28.25 9.71
CA VAL A 238 -32.82 -27.04 8.92
C VAL A 238 -33.55 -25.84 9.53
N LEU A 239 -34.82 -26.01 9.90
CA LEU A 239 -35.64 -24.97 10.55
C LEU A 239 -35.07 -24.58 11.92
N ILE A 240 -34.73 -25.54 12.76
CA ILE A 240 -34.10 -25.31 14.08
C ILE A 240 -32.80 -24.54 13.91
N SER A 241 -31.96 -24.91 12.96
CA SER A 241 -30.67 -24.25 12.75
C SER A 241 -30.84 -22.83 12.24
N ALA A 242 -31.86 -22.56 11.41
CA ALA A 242 -32.19 -21.20 10.99
C ALA A 242 -32.67 -20.34 12.18
N LEU A 243 -33.45 -20.91 13.09
CA LEU A 243 -33.89 -20.25 14.34
C LEU A 243 -32.73 -19.99 15.31
N VAL A 244 -31.79 -20.92 15.43
CA VAL A 244 -30.57 -20.76 16.22
C VAL A 244 -29.67 -19.67 15.63
N TYR A 245 -29.51 -19.65 14.29
CA TYR A 245 -28.78 -18.60 13.58
C TYR A 245 -29.38 -17.20 13.80
N ALA A 246 -30.71 -17.10 13.73
CA ALA A 246 -31.43 -15.85 14.01
C ALA A 246 -31.35 -15.42 15.49
N GLY A 247 -31.09 -16.37 16.40
CA GLY A 247 -31.01 -16.10 17.84
C GLY A 247 -32.36 -16.22 18.56
N ASP A 248 -33.34 -16.86 17.92
CA ASP A 248 -34.68 -17.11 18.48
C ASP A 248 -34.72 -18.36 19.37
N MET A 249 -33.67 -19.18 19.34
CA MET A 249 -33.60 -20.46 20.02
C MET A 249 -32.16 -20.84 20.37
N VAL A 250 -32.01 -21.71 21.37
CA VAL A 250 -30.75 -22.39 21.70
C VAL A 250 -30.93 -23.90 21.48
N LEU A 251 -30.03 -24.52 20.72
CA LEU A 251 -29.99 -25.96 20.49
C LEU A 251 -29.02 -26.61 21.48
N VAL A 252 -29.50 -27.56 22.28
CA VAL A 252 -28.66 -28.24 23.29
C VAL A 252 -28.37 -29.67 22.87
N MET A 253 -27.09 -29.98 22.71
CA MET A 253 -26.55 -31.33 22.51
C MET A 253 -26.04 -31.93 23.84
N GLN A 254 -25.63 -33.20 23.84
CA GLN A 254 -25.11 -33.87 25.04
C GLN A 254 -23.87 -33.20 25.67
N LYS A 255 -23.00 -32.60 24.85
CA LYS A 255 -21.71 -32.04 25.27
C LYS A 255 -21.59 -30.52 25.14
N GLN A 256 -22.45 -29.91 24.34
CA GLN A 256 -22.34 -28.50 23.93
C GLN A 256 -23.73 -27.95 23.62
N GLN A 257 -23.90 -26.64 23.76
CA GLN A 257 -25.07 -25.91 23.29
C GLN A 257 -24.66 -24.93 22.18
N PHE A 258 -25.60 -24.65 21.29
CA PHE A 258 -25.43 -23.77 20.15
C PHE A 258 -26.47 -22.66 20.18
N ASP A 259 -25.99 -21.45 19.98
CA ASP A 259 -26.76 -20.23 19.87
C ASP A 259 -26.20 -19.38 18.71
N ALA A 260 -26.76 -18.19 18.48
CA ALA A 260 -26.35 -17.33 17.37
C ALA A 260 -24.86 -16.88 17.42
N SER A 261 -24.20 -16.91 18.59
CA SER A 261 -22.81 -16.48 18.77
C SER A 261 -21.79 -17.54 18.35
N ASN A 262 -22.14 -18.82 18.45
CA ASN A 262 -21.29 -19.96 18.07
C ASN A 262 -21.91 -20.81 16.94
N PHE A 263 -22.78 -20.22 16.12
CA PHE A 263 -23.43 -20.90 15.01
C PHE A 263 -22.44 -21.51 14.00
N ALA A 264 -21.27 -20.90 13.82
CA ALA A 264 -20.23 -21.44 12.94
C ALA A 264 -19.83 -22.87 13.33
N ASP A 265 -19.79 -23.18 14.64
CA ASP A 265 -19.47 -24.50 15.14
C ASP A 265 -20.62 -25.50 14.85
N LEU A 266 -21.87 -25.06 14.96
CA LEU A 266 -23.06 -25.86 14.60
C LEU A 266 -23.03 -26.24 13.12
N ALA A 267 -22.76 -25.27 12.24
CA ALA A 267 -22.81 -25.46 10.78
C ALA A 267 -21.82 -26.51 10.25
N VAL A 268 -20.75 -26.82 11.02
CA VAL A 268 -19.74 -27.81 10.65
C VAL A 268 -20.18 -29.24 11.00
N LEU A 269 -21.12 -29.41 11.93
CA LEU A 269 -21.60 -30.73 12.37
C LEU A 269 -22.33 -31.48 11.27
N THR A 270 -22.32 -32.82 11.39
CA THR A 270 -23.09 -33.67 10.49
C THR A 270 -24.56 -33.69 10.88
N LEU A 271 -25.46 -33.80 9.91
CA LEU A 271 -26.90 -33.87 10.12
C LEU A 271 -27.26 -35.05 11.03
N LYS A 272 -26.57 -36.19 10.87
CA LYS A 272 -26.74 -37.37 11.72
C LYS A 272 -26.44 -37.07 13.20
N GLU A 273 -25.42 -36.26 13.49
CA GLU A 273 -25.14 -35.83 14.85
C GLU A 273 -26.21 -34.85 15.35
N LEU A 274 -26.56 -33.86 14.54
CA LEU A 274 -27.56 -32.84 14.89
C LEU A 274 -28.94 -33.44 15.20
N LEU A 275 -29.33 -34.50 14.50
CA LEU A 275 -30.57 -35.26 14.75
C LEU A 275 -30.60 -35.95 16.12
N THR A 276 -29.51 -35.95 16.89
CA THR A 276 -29.43 -36.50 18.26
C THR A 276 -29.47 -35.42 19.34
N PHE A 277 -29.96 -34.21 19.00
CA PHE A 277 -30.09 -33.13 19.95
C PHE A 277 -30.97 -33.51 21.14
N ARG A 278 -30.65 -32.95 22.32
CA ARG A 278 -31.35 -33.29 23.55
C ARG A 278 -32.65 -32.53 23.65
N HIS A 279 -32.56 -31.21 23.55
CA HIS A 279 -33.70 -30.31 23.70
C HIS A 279 -33.40 -28.92 23.14
N LEU A 280 -34.45 -28.12 23.02
CA LEU A 280 -34.44 -26.73 22.58
C LEU A 280 -34.79 -25.83 23.76
N GLU A 281 -34.06 -24.73 23.92
CA GLU A 281 -34.28 -23.73 24.98
C GLU A 281 -34.58 -22.35 24.43
N ARG A 282 -35.20 -21.51 25.25
CA ARG A 282 -35.38 -20.09 24.94
C ARG A 282 -34.05 -19.35 25.08
N PRO A 283 -33.76 -18.39 24.18
CA PRO A 283 -32.61 -17.52 24.33
C PRO A 283 -32.76 -16.67 25.60
N LYS A 284 -31.62 -16.29 26.20
CA LYS A 284 -31.59 -15.48 27.42
C LYS A 284 -32.24 -14.10 27.19
N ALA A 285 -32.71 -13.48 28.27
CA ALA A 285 -33.11 -12.08 28.20
C ALA A 285 -31.88 -11.18 27.95
N PHE A 286 -32.10 -10.03 27.30
CA PHE A 286 -31.05 -9.03 27.14
C PHE A 286 -30.49 -8.57 28.48
N ASN A 287 -29.17 -8.52 28.60
CA ASN A 287 -28.52 -7.90 29.74
C ASN A 287 -28.53 -6.37 29.58
N GLN A 288 -29.64 -5.74 29.96
CA GLN A 288 -29.84 -4.31 29.78
C GLN A 288 -28.78 -3.46 30.48
N SER A 289 -28.28 -3.91 31.65
CA SER A 289 -27.22 -3.21 32.38
C SER A 289 -25.90 -3.16 31.61
N ALA A 290 -25.51 -4.28 30.99
CA ALA A 290 -24.28 -4.38 30.21
C ALA A 290 -24.40 -3.64 28.87
N LEU A 291 -25.58 -3.71 28.22
CA LEU A 291 -25.82 -2.94 26.99
C LEU A 291 -25.75 -1.44 27.22
N LYS A 292 -26.36 -0.95 28.30
CA LYS A 292 -26.26 0.46 28.66
C LYS A 292 -24.79 0.89 28.85
N ALA A 293 -24.02 0.12 29.62
CA ALA A 293 -22.60 0.39 29.83
C ALA A 293 -21.79 0.36 28.52
N LEU A 294 -22.12 -0.54 27.59
CA LEU A 294 -21.46 -0.63 26.27
C LEU A 294 -21.72 0.61 25.42
N PHE A 295 -22.97 1.05 25.33
CA PHE A 295 -23.32 2.23 24.53
C PHE A 295 -22.74 3.51 25.13
N GLU A 296 -22.72 3.64 26.46
CA GLU A 296 -22.05 4.74 27.17
C GLU A 296 -20.53 4.72 26.93
N PHE A 297 -19.89 3.55 27.03
CA PHE A 297 -18.45 3.37 26.75
C PHE A 297 -18.08 3.78 25.32
N LEU A 298 -18.92 3.45 24.34
CA LEU A 298 -18.71 3.83 22.94
C LEU A 298 -19.10 5.29 22.64
N ALA A 299 -19.59 6.03 23.63
CA ALA A 299 -20.13 7.38 23.50
C ALA A 299 -21.23 7.50 22.42
N LEU A 300 -22.12 6.49 22.37
CA LEU A 300 -23.25 6.46 21.45
C LEU A 300 -24.48 7.19 22.04
N PRO A 301 -25.40 7.71 21.20
CA PRO A 301 -26.63 8.35 21.65
C PRO A 301 -27.44 7.50 22.65
N SER A 302 -27.93 8.15 23.71
CA SER A 302 -28.81 7.52 24.70
C SER A 302 -30.10 7.00 24.06
N GLY A 303 -30.52 5.78 24.40
CA GLY A 303 -31.75 5.16 23.90
C GLY A 303 -31.54 4.16 22.76
N LEU A 304 -30.34 4.09 22.17
CA LEU A 304 -30.00 3.05 21.20
C LEU A 304 -29.84 1.67 21.85
N ASP A 305 -29.41 1.63 23.10
CA ASP A 305 -29.40 0.42 23.94
C ASP A 305 -30.83 -0.14 24.09
N ILE A 306 -31.83 0.73 24.27
CA ILE A 306 -33.24 0.36 24.32
C ILE A 306 -33.75 -0.06 22.94
N ALA A 307 -33.42 0.69 21.88
CA ALA A 307 -33.80 0.36 20.50
C ALA A 307 -33.28 -1.02 20.09
N LEU A 308 -32.05 -1.38 20.49
CA LEU A 308 -31.47 -2.70 20.29
C LEU A 308 -32.31 -3.80 20.97
N THR A 309 -32.78 -3.58 22.20
CA THR A 309 -33.68 -4.55 22.87
C THR A 309 -35.04 -4.67 22.20
N HIS A 310 -35.45 -3.68 21.40
CA HIS A 310 -36.62 -3.70 20.53
C HIS A 310 -36.33 -4.20 19.10
N HIS A 311 -35.17 -4.83 18.89
CA HIS A 311 -34.76 -5.44 17.62
C HIS A 311 -34.48 -4.44 16.49
N ASP A 312 -34.13 -3.19 16.82
CA ASP A 312 -33.71 -2.20 15.83
C ASP A 312 -32.29 -2.49 15.33
N GLU A 313 -32.16 -2.81 14.05
CA GLU A 313 -30.87 -3.07 13.40
C GLU A 313 -29.98 -1.82 13.31
N ILE A 314 -30.57 -0.61 13.31
CA ILE A 314 -29.82 0.65 13.21
C ILE A 314 -28.90 0.81 14.44
N ALA A 315 -29.37 0.40 15.62
CA ALA A 315 -28.57 0.45 16.85
C ALA A 315 -27.30 -0.39 16.73
N VAL A 316 -27.39 -1.56 16.09
CA VAL A 316 -26.24 -2.45 15.86
C VAL A 316 -25.30 -1.87 14.80
N GLN A 317 -25.84 -1.29 13.73
CA GLN A 317 -25.02 -0.66 12.68
C GLN A 317 -24.19 0.50 13.23
N GLN A 318 -24.79 1.38 14.04
CA GLN A 318 -24.08 2.51 14.66
C GLN A 318 -23.00 2.01 15.65
N LEU A 319 -23.30 0.97 16.42
CA LEU A 319 -22.33 0.32 17.29
C LEU A 319 -21.14 -0.23 16.50
N GLN A 320 -21.39 -1.01 15.46
CA GLN A 320 -20.32 -1.62 14.64
C GLN A 320 -19.46 -0.56 13.93
N THR A 321 -20.09 0.54 13.49
CA THR A 321 -19.39 1.70 12.90
C THR A 321 -18.45 2.31 13.92
N LYS A 322 -18.94 2.57 15.14
CA LYS A 322 -18.14 3.18 16.20
C LYS A 322 -17.00 2.29 16.68
N VAL A 323 -17.25 0.98 16.79
CA VAL A 323 -16.22 -0.03 17.09
C VAL A 323 -15.11 0.00 16.03
N SER A 324 -15.48 0.04 14.74
CA SER A 324 -14.52 0.09 13.64
C SER A 324 -13.69 1.38 13.64
N GLU A 325 -14.32 2.53 13.91
CA GLU A 325 -13.61 3.80 14.08
C GLU A 325 -12.57 3.74 15.21
N MET A 326 -12.95 3.24 16.39
CA MET A 326 -12.04 3.14 17.54
C MET A 326 -10.88 2.18 17.27
N ILE A 327 -11.13 1.03 16.63
CA ILE A 327 -10.08 0.09 16.22
C ILE A 327 -9.10 0.79 15.25
N SER A 328 -9.61 1.58 14.30
CA SER A 328 -8.75 2.30 13.34
C SER A 328 -7.84 3.35 13.99
N GLN A 329 -8.25 3.91 15.14
CA GLN A 329 -7.45 4.85 15.94
C GLN A 329 -6.43 4.14 16.85
N LEU A 330 -6.79 2.96 17.36
CA LEU A 330 -5.92 2.15 18.22
C LEU A 330 -4.68 1.63 17.48
N ILE A 331 -4.81 1.27 16.20
CA ILE A 331 -3.71 0.68 15.43
C ILE A 331 -2.51 1.64 15.32
N PRO A 332 -2.66 2.91 14.86
CA PRO A 332 -1.55 3.86 14.84
C PRO A 332 -0.96 4.15 16.23
N ALA A 333 -1.78 4.18 17.28
CA ALA A 333 -1.33 4.41 18.64
C ALA A 333 -0.44 3.27 19.16
N LEU A 334 -0.84 2.02 18.94
CA LEU A 334 -0.04 0.84 19.26
C LEU A 334 1.28 0.81 18.48
N GLN A 335 1.23 1.11 17.17
CA GLN A 335 2.44 1.18 16.35
C GLN A 335 3.41 2.28 16.83
N MET A 336 2.89 3.45 17.21
CA MET A 336 3.72 4.54 17.75
C MET A 336 4.38 4.15 19.08
N LEU A 337 3.69 3.40 19.94
CA LEU A 337 4.25 2.86 21.18
C LEU A 337 5.34 1.80 20.95
N GLU A 338 5.37 1.16 19.78
CA GLU A 338 6.45 0.26 19.38
C GLU A 338 7.67 1.02 18.84
N THR A 339 7.44 2.02 17.97
CA THR A 339 8.52 2.81 17.38
C THR A 339 9.14 3.83 18.34
N GLY A 340 8.38 4.25 19.36
CA GLY A 340 8.77 5.23 20.36
C GLY A 340 8.44 6.67 19.96
N PHE A 341 8.19 7.49 20.98
CA PHE A 341 7.95 8.93 20.82
C PHE A 341 9.27 9.68 20.89
N ILE A 342 9.73 10.21 19.76
CA ILE A 342 10.99 10.95 19.69
C ILE A 342 10.70 12.45 19.53
N PHE A 343 11.27 13.24 20.44
CA PHE A 343 11.29 14.70 20.36
C PHE A 343 12.75 15.16 20.29
N TRP A 344 13.09 15.83 19.18
CA TRP A 344 14.41 16.45 18.99
C TRP A 344 15.59 15.49 19.28
N GLY A 345 15.48 14.25 18.80
CA GLY A 345 16.50 13.21 18.96
C GLY A 345 16.50 12.46 20.30
N LYS A 346 15.57 12.78 21.22
CA LYS A 346 15.46 12.15 22.54
C LYS A 346 14.08 11.51 22.75
N PRO A 347 13.97 10.37 23.48
CA PRO A 347 12.69 9.75 23.78
C PRO A 347 11.89 10.60 24.78
N VAL A 348 10.59 10.76 24.52
CA VAL A 348 9.63 11.49 25.38
C VAL A 348 9.06 10.57 26.47
N LEU A 349 8.75 9.33 26.12
CA LEU A 349 8.18 8.34 27.04
C LEU A 349 9.16 7.18 27.22
N ASN A 350 9.50 6.88 28.47
CA ASN A 350 10.43 5.80 28.81
C ASN A 350 9.74 4.52 29.33
N GLN A 351 8.50 4.63 29.79
CA GLN A 351 7.70 3.51 30.30
C GLN A 351 6.35 3.49 29.57
N THR A 352 6.19 2.54 28.65
CA THR A 352 5.01 2.45 27.77
C THR A 352 4.26 1.13 27.91
N ASP A 353 4.70 0.25 28.82
CA ASP A 353 4.13 -1.10 28.99
C ASP A 353 2.66 -1.03 29.43
N ASP A 354 2.31 -0.18 30.40
CA ASP A 354 0.94 0.00 30.87
C ASP A 354 0.01 0.54 29.77
N TYR A 355 0.50 1.48 28.95
CA TYR A 355 -0.21 1.98 27.77
C TYR A 355 -0.42 0.84 26.75
N ARG A 356 0.62 0.09 26.42
CA ARG A 356 0.54 -1.01 25.45
C ARG A 356 -0.42 -2.10 25.92
N GLU A 357 -0.34 -2.51 27.18
CA GLU A 357 -1.20 -3.55 27.75
C GLU A 357 -2.67 -3.13 27.74
N SER A 358 -2.98 -1.92 28.23
CA SER A 358 -4.36 -1.41 28.26
C SER A 358 -4.95 -1.21 26.87
N LEU A 359 -4.21 -0.62 25.93
CA LEU A 359 -4.67 -0.45 24.53
C LEU A 359 -4.88 -1.80 23.83
N THR A 360 -4.00 -2.77 24.07
CA THR A 360 -4.13 -4.12 23.49
C THR A 360 -5.37 -4.83 24.03
N LYS A 361 -5.60 -4.79 25.35
CA LYS A 361 -6.81 -5.33 25.98
C LYS A 361 -8.08 -4.68 25.42
N THR A 362 -8.11 -3.36 25.30
CA THR A 362 -9.26 -2.63 24.73
C THR A 362 -9.46 -2.94 23.25
N LYS A 363 -8.38 -3.08 22.46
CA LYS A 363 -8.47 -3.53 21.06
C LYS A 363 -9.10 -4.93 20.96
N THR A 364 -8.61 -5.90 21.72
CA THR A 364 -9.15 -7.27 21.71
C THR A 364 -10.61 -7.32 22.14
N PHE A 365 -11.00 -6.50 23.13
CA PHE A 365 -12.39 -6.34 23.52
C PHE A 365 -13.25 -5.80 22.37
N LEU A 366 -12.84 -4.69 21.74
CA LEU A 366 -13.56 -4.11 20.59
C LEU A 366 -13.67 -5.09 19.41
N GLU A 367 -12.60 -5.82 19.10
CA GLU A 367 -12.60 -6.86 18.05
C GLU A 367 -13.62 -7.96 18.35
N SER A 368 -13.77 -8.35 19.62
CA SER A 368 -14.77 -9.35 20.01
C SER A 368 -16.22 -8.89 19.79
N LEU A 369 -16.46 -7.58 19.75
CA LEU A 369 -17.80 -7.03 19.52
C LEU A 369 -18.30 -7.24 18.08
N GLN A 370 -17.39 -7.51 17.14
CA GLN A 370 -17.74 -7.77 15.73
C GLN A 370 -18.62 -9.01 15.53
N ALA A 371 -18.59 -9.97 16.48
CA ALA A 371 -19.44 -11.14 16.45
C ALA A 371 -20.95 -10.81 16.63
N TYR A 372 -21.27 -9.68 17.27
CA TYR A 372 -22.63 -9.24 17.56
C TYR A 372 -23.20 -8.40 16.41
N SER A 373 -23.53 -9.08 15.31
CA SER A 373 -23.96 -8.44 14.05
C SER A 373 -25.47 -8.20 13.92
N THR A 374 -26.29 -8.70 14.85
CA THR A 374 -27.75 -8.52 14.85
C THR A 374 -28.23 -8.25 16.27
N PRO A 375 -29.39 -7.58 16.47
CA PRO A 375 -29.89 -7.28 17.81
C PRO A 375 -30.03 -8.53 18.68
N LEU A 376 -30.58 -9.62 18.13
CA LEU A 376 -30.82 -10.87 18.86
C LEU A 376 -29.53 -11.51 19.41
N LYS A 377 -28.39 -11.37 18.73
CA LYS A 377 -27.10 -11.90 19.21
C LYS A 377 -26.69 -11.32 20.57
N PHE A 378 -27.14 -10.12 20.92
CA PHE A 378 -26.86 -9.48 22.20
C PHE A 378 -27.65 -10.10 23.38
N LYS A 379 -28.59 -11.01 23.15
CA LYS A 379 -29.17 -11.84 24.22
C LYS A 379 -28.11 -12.72 24.91
N ASN A 380 -27.08 -13.11 24.17
CA ASN A 380 -25.93 -13.86 24.67
C ASN A 380 -24.70 -12.97 24.84
N PHE A 381 -24.91 -11.68 25.10
CA PHE A 381 -23.82 -10.76 25.39
C PHE A 381 -23.08 -11.21 26.66
N ARG A 382 -21.81 -11.60 26.49
CA ARG A 382 -21.04 -12.29 27.53
C ARG A 382 -20.45 -11.37 28.58
N TYR A 383 -20.35 -10.07 28.26
CA TYR A 383 -19.70 -9.10 29.11
C TYR A 383 -20.67 -8.48 30.11
N THR A 384 -20.15 -8.21 31.30
CA THR A 384 -20.82 -7.45 32.35
C THR A 384 -20.53 -5.95 32.20
N ALA A 385 -21.33 -5.11 32.85
CA ALA A 385 -21.08 -3.67 32.89
C ALA A 385 -19.70 -3.34 33.50
N GLU A 386 -19.27 -4.07 34.53
CA GLU A 386 -17.96 -3.88 35.17
C GLU A 386 -16.79 -4.20 34.23
N GLU A 387 -16.88 -5.31 33.49
CA GLU A 387 -15.85 -5.69 32.51
C GLU A 387 -15.73 -4.64 31.39
N ILE A 388 -16.84 -4.10 30.91
CA ILE A 388 -16.84 -3.03 29.90
C ILE A 388 -16.17 -1.77 30.46
N MET A 389 -16.57 -1.33 31.65
CA MET A 389 -16.02 -0.13 32.28
C MET A 389 -14.52 -0.26 32.57
N ALA A 390 -14.00 -1.47 32.80
CA ALA A 390 -12.58 -1.71 32.98
C ALA A 390 -11.74 -1.27 31.75
N HIS A 391 -12.34 -1.27 30.55
CA HIS A 391 -11.69 -0.82 29.32
C HIS A 391 -11.60 0.70 29.17
N GLN A 392 -12.24 1.48 30.04
CA GLN A 392 -12.20 2.95 30.01
C GLN A 392 -10.77 3.50 30.10
N ILE A 393 -9.90 2.82 30.87
CA ILE A 393 -8.48 3.17 30.99
C ILE A 393 -7.81 3.17 29.62
N GLY A 394 -8.12 2.18 28.77
CA GLY A 394 -7.58 2.12 27.41
C GLY A 394 -8.05 3.27 26.51
N LEU A 395 -9.29 3.76 26.65
CA LEU A 395 -9.74 4.93 25.89
C LEU A 395 -9.05 6.21 26.35
N ASN A 396 -8.86 6.39 27.66
CA ASN A 396 -8.14 7.54 28.21
C ASN A 396 -6.68 7.55 27.70
N HIS A 397 -6.00 6.41 27.77
CA HIS A 397 -4.66 6.24 27.22
C HIS A 397 -4.61 6.47 25.70
N LEU A 398 -5.61 6.03 24.94
CA LEU A 398 -5.69 6.29 23.51
C LEU A 398 -5.77 7.79 23.22
N GLN A 399 -6.57 8.52 24.00
CA GLN A 399 -6.69 9.97 23.87
C GLN A 399 -5.37 10.68 24.19
N GLU A 400 -4.68 10.28 25.27
CA GLU A 400 -3.36 10.79 25.64
C GLU A 400 -2.33 10.60 24.53
N ILE A 401 -2.23 9.38 24.01
CA ILE A 401 -1.29 9.02 22.95
C ILE A 401 -1.62 9.77 21.66
N SER A 402 -2.89 9.83 21.28
CA SER A 402 -3.32 10.54 20.08
C SER A 402 -3.00 12.04 20.17
N HIS A 403 -3.17 12.63 21.36
CA HIS A 403 -2.82 14.02 21.61
C HIS A 403 -1.31 14.26 21.48
N LEU A 404 -0.48 13.41 22.08
CA LEU A 404 0.98 13.51 21.97
C LEU A 404 1.45 13.32 20.52
N MET A 405 0.88 12.36 19.78
CA MET A 405 1.18 12.15 18.35
C MET A 405 0.89 13.39 17.52
N ALA A 406 -0.25 14.03 17.74
CA ALA A 406 -0.63 15.26 17.06
C ALA A 406 0.33 16.40 17.38
N MET A 407 0.66 16.59 18.66
CA MET A 407 1.60 17.63 19.11
C MET A 407 3.00 17.45 18.50
N LEU A 408 3.56 16.24 18.54
CA LEU A 408 4.88 15.98 17.92
C LEU A 408 4.87 16.19 16.41
N ARG A 409 3.76 15.88 15.73
CA ARG A 409 3.61 16.15 14.30
C ARG A 409 3.65 17.65 14.01
N GLU A 410 2.94 18.46 14.79
CA GLU A 410 2.94 19.93 14.66
C GLU A 410 4.32 20.55 14.89
N LEU A 411 5.11 19.97 15.79
CA LEU A 411 6.44 20.49 16.14
C LEU A 411 7.56 19.99 15.20
N SER A 412 7.27 19.01 14.32
CA SER A 412 8.28 18.36 13.49
C SER A 412 9.04 19.30 12.56
N GLN A 413 8.36 20.23 11.89
CA GLN A 413 8.97 21.15 10.93
C GLN A 413 9.89 22.19 11.62
N PRO A 414 9.45 22.92 12.67
CA PRO A 414 10.34 23.81 13.42
C PRO A 414 11.57 23.09 14.00
N ILE A 415 11.41 21.88 14.53
CA ILE A 415 12.53 21.09 15.07
C ILE A 415 13.53 20.71 13.96
N ALA A 416 13.03 20.29 12.79
CA ALA A 416 13.89 19.94 11.66
C ALA A 416 14.73 21.14 11.20
N TYR A 417 14.11 22.33 11.14
CA TYR A 417 14.81 23.57 10.86
C TYR A 417 15.91 23.85 11.89
N LEU A 418 15.57 23.83 13.19
CA LEU A 418 16.51 24.14 14.27
C LEU A 418 17.67 23.14 14.35
N THR A 419 17.41 21.86 14.06
CA THR A 419 18.46 20.82 13.97
C THR A 419 19.42 21.09 12.80
N ALA A 420 18.89 21.50 11.64
CA ALA A 420 19.72 21.88 10.50
C ALA A 420 20.47 23.20 10.72
N ALA A 421 19.94 24.10 11.55
CA ALA A 421 20.57 25.34 11.98
C ALA A 421 21.72 25.08 12.97
N GLU A 422 21.52 24.18 13.95
CA GLU A 422 22.57 23.69 14.85
C GLU A 422 23.78 23.16 14.07
N ALA A 423 23.54 22.38 13.02
CA ALA A 423 24.60 21.82 12.18
C ALA A 423 25.39 22.86 11.35
N ALA A 424 24.95 24.11 11.30
CA ALA A 424 25.64 25.19 10.58
C ALA A 424 26.58 26.01 11.48
N LEU A 425 26.37 25.98 12.80
CA LEU A 425 27.11 26.80 13.77
C LEU A 425 28.18 25.99 14.54
N PRO A 426 29.27 26.64 14.98
CA PRO A 426 30.19 26.07 15.95
C PRO A 426 29.48 25.76 17.28
N PRO A 427 29.87 24.67 17.98
CA PRO A 427 29.25 24.30 19.25
C PRO A 427 29.49 25.32 20.38
N GLU A 428 30.48 26.20 20.25
CA GLU A 428 30.81 27.26 21.22
C GLU A 428 29.89 28.48 21.13
N GLU A 429 29.05 28.60 20.09
CA GLU A 429 28.14 29.73 19.93
C GLU A 429 27.06 29.75 21.03
N ALA A 430 26.78 30.93 21.59
CA ALA A 430 25.82 31.10 22.67
C ALA A 430 24.41 30.59 22.30
N TRP A 431 24.01 30.78 21.04
CA TRP A 431 22.73 30.29 20.52
C TRP A 431 22.61 28.75 20.61
N VAL A 432 23.70 28.00 20.39
CA VAL A 432 23.68 26.53 20.51
C VAL A 432 23.45 26.11 21.96
N SER A 433 24.04 26.82 22.93
CA SER A 433 23.77 26.59 24.35
C SER A 433 22.31 26.89 24.71
N GLU A 434 21.74 27.98 24.21
CA GLU A 434 20.34 28.36 24.43
C GLU A 434 19.38 27.31 23.83
N MET A 435 19.64 26.87 22.59
CA MET A 435 18.88 25.82 21.93
C MET A 435 18.89 24.52 22.75
N ASN A 436 20.05 24.11 23.26
CA ASN A 436 20.18 22.90 24.07
C ASN A 436 19.40 23.00 25.38
N GLN A 437 19.45 24.14 26.06
CA GLN A 437 18.68 24.37 27.28
C GLN A 437 17.17 24.37 27.02
N LEU A 438 16.73 24.99 25.93
CA LEU A 438 15.32 24.97 25.53
C LEU A 438 14.87 23.54 25.17
N ARG A 439 15.68 22.78 24.42
CA ARG A 439 15.40 21.39 24.08
C ARG A 439 15.18 20.52 25.32
N ASP A 440 16.05 20.65 26.32
CA ASP A 440 15.95 19.86 27.56
C ASP A 440 14.73 20.28 28.40
N THR A 441 14.43 21.60 28.45
CA THR A 441 13.24 22.13 29.15
C THR A 441 11.95 21.68 28.49
N LEU A 442 11.89 21.69 27.16
CA LEU A 442 10.72 21.25 26.41
C LEU A 442 10.54 19.74 26.51
N LEU A 443 11.63 18.98 26.45
CA LEU A 443 11.58 17.53 26.63
C LEU A 443 11.04 17.17 28.01
N SER A 444 11.47 17.83 29.09
CA SER A 444 10.95 17.54 30.43
C SER A 444 9.45 17.83 30.55
N ARG A 445 8.97 18.93 29.96
CA ARG A 445 7.53 19.27 29.94
C ARG A 445 6.72 18.28 29.11
N LEU A 446 7.23 17.84 27.96
CA LEU A 446 6.57 16.82 27.13
C LEU A 446 6.60 15.44 27.77
N SER A 447 7.59 15.14 28.60
CA SER A 447 7.71 13.85 29.31
C SER A 447 6.75 13.76 30.51
N ASP A 448 6.37 14.90 31.09
CA ASP A 448 5.44 14.98 32.21
C ASP A 448 3.97 14.92 31.75
N THR A 449 3.19 14.02 32.35
CA THR A 449 1.78 13.80 31.98
C THR A 449 0.88 15.01 32.26
N GLU A 450 1.04 15.66 33.42
CA GLU A 450 0.20 16.79 33.81
C GLU A 450 0.48 18.02 32.94
N GLU A 451 1.76 18.29 32.67
CA GLU A 451 2.16 19.38 31.76
C GLU A 451 1.64 19.14 30.35
N ARG A 452 1.68 17.90 29.82
CA ARG A 452 1.12 17.56 28.49
C ARG A 452 -0.35 17.91 28.36
N HIS A 453 -1.12 17.79 29.45
CA HIS A 453 -2.54 18.11 29.46
C HIS A 453 -2.86 19.60 29.65
N SER A 454 -1.83 20.44 29.87
CA SER A 454 -2.04 21.87 30.02
C SER A 454 -2.56 22.50 28.72
N THR A 455 -3.65 23.26 28.86
CA THR A 455 -4.29 23.93 27.71
C THR A 455 -3.34 24.94 27.09
N GLY A 456 -3.07 24.78 25.79
CA GLY A 456 -2.22 25.71 25.03
C GLY A 456 -0.72 25.40 25.05
N LEU A 457 -0.29 24.25 25.59
CA LEU A 457 1.11 23.83 25.57
C LEU A 457 1.70 23.86 24.15
N SER A 458 1.05 23.23 23.16
CA SER A 458 1.55 23.19 21.77
C SER A 458 1.84 24.60 21.23
N TYR A 459 0.92 25.54 21.46
CA TYR A 459 1.09 26.93 21.05
C TYR A 459 2.26 27.61 21.77
N GLN A 460 2.42 27.41 23.08
CA GLN A 460 3.56 27.96 23.83
C GLN A 460 4.89 27.42 23.31
N ILE A 461 4.97 26.11 23.03
CA ILE A 461 6.17 25.48 22.47
C ILE A 461 6.47 26.08 21.10
N GLN A 462 5.47 26.19 20.22
CA GLN A 462 5.64 26.81 18.89
C GLN A 462 6.18 28.24 18.97
N GLN A 463 5.67 29.06 19.90
CA GLN A 463 6.19 30.42 20.11
C GLN A 463 7.65 30.40 20.55
N GLN A 464 8.03 29.51 21.46
CA GLN A 464 9.43 29.37 21.90
C GLN A 464 10.35 28.91 20.77
N LEU A 465 9.92 27.95 19.94
CA LEU A 465 10.68 27.49 18.78
C LEU A 465 10.83 28.59 17.72
N ASN A 466 9.77 29.38 17.47
CA ASN A 466 9.82 30.51 16.54
C ASN A 466 10.76 31.62 17.03
N ASN A 467 10.73 31.93 18.33
CA ASN A 467 11.66 32.90 18.91
C ASN A 467 13.11 32.44 18.75
N LEU A 468 13.38 31.15 19.00
CA LEU A 468 14.71 30.58 18.82
C LEU A 468 15.16 30.58 17.35
N GLN A 469 14.23 30.33 16.41
CA GLN A 469 14.48 30.44 14.97
C GLN A 469 14.82 31.88 14.57
N ASN A 470 14.10 32.89 15.07
CA ASN A 470 14.43 34.28 14.78
C ASN A 470 15.80 34.67 15.34
N ALA A 471 16.11 34.25 16.58
CA ALA A 471 17.43 34.46 17.17
C ALA A 471 18.55 33.79 16.36
N TYR A 472 18.29 32.63 15.75
CA TYR A 472 19.22 31.99 14.81
C TYR A 472 19.46 32.85 13.57
N ILE A 473 18.39 33.34 12.95
CA ILE A 473 18.44 34.12 11.72
C ILE A 473 19.27 35.39 11.92
N GLU A 474 18.98 36.13 12.99
CA GLU A 474 19.75 37.33 13.37
C GLU A 474 21.23 36.99 13.56
N ARG A 475 21.52 35.94 14.35
CA ARG A 475 22.90 35.54 14.63
C ARG A 475 23.66 35.07 13.38
N TYR A 476 23.00 34.32 12.50
CA TYR A 476 23.60 33.84 11.26
C TYR A 476 23.87 35.00 10.30
N LEU A 477 22.97 35.98 10.21
CA LEU A 477 23.18 37.19 9.41
C LEU A 477 24.39 37.99 9.89
N ASP A 478 24.54 38.19 11.20
CA ASP A 478 25.71 38.85 11.77
C ASP A 478 27.01 38.13 11.37
N LEU A 479 27.06 36.81 11.58
CA LEU A 479 28.23 36.00 11.20
C LEU A 479 28.50 36.04 9.70
N HIS A 480 27.44 36.10 8.87
CA HIS A 480 27.57 36.18 7.42
C HIS A 480 28.09 37.56 6.98
N GLN A 481 27.56 38.65 7.53
CA GLN A 481 28.04 40.01 7.27
C GLN A 481 29.50 40.18 7.69
N GLU A 482 29.91 39.55 8.79
CA GLU A 482 31.30 39.54 9.23
C GLU A 482 32.21 38.71 8.32
N ALA A 483 31.71 37.66 7.66
CA ALA A 483 32.51 36.74 6.86
C ALA A 483 32.54 37.05 5.36
N ARG A 484 31.58 37.83 4.84
CA ARG A 484 31.44 38.15 3.42
C ARG A 484 31.57 39.65 3.15
N LEU A 485 32.10 40.00 1.98
CA LEU A 485 32.18 41.39 1.54
C LEU A 485 30.79 41.93 1.23
N GLY A 486 30.49 43.12 1.76
CA GLY A 486 29.37 43.94 1.36
C GLY A 486 29.60 44.60 0.00
N LYS A 487 28.64 45.43 -0.42
CA LYS A 487 28.67 46.10 -1.73
C LYS A 487 29.83 47.10 -1.83
N GLU A 488 30.11 47.82 -0.75
CA GLU A 488 31.19 48.82 -0.71
C GLU A 488 32.55 48.13 -0.74
N GLU A 489 32.74 47.09 0.07
CA GLU A 489 33.98 46.32 0.09
C GLU A 489 34.23 45.57 -1.22
N GLU A 490 33.19 45.02 -1.87
CA GLU A 490 33.33 44.42 -3.19
C GLU A 490 33.78 45.45 -4.23
N THR A 491 33.23 46.67 -4.17
CA THR A 491 33.67 47.76 -5.07
C THR A 491 35.14 48.11 -4.84
N ALA A 492 35.58 48.18 -3.59
CA ALA A 492 36.98 48.42 -3.24
C ALA A 492 37.91 47.26 -3.67
N LYS A 493 37.47 46.01 -3.52
CA LYS A 493 38.18 44.84 -4.04
C LYS A 493 38.32 44.88 -5.56
N GLN A 494 37.25 45.22 -6.28
CA GLN A 494 37.29 45.35 -7.75
C GLN A 494 38.24 46.47 -8.17
N ALA A 495 38.25 47.60 -7.45
CA ALA A 495 39.21 48.68 -7.70
C ALA A 495 40.67 48.17 -7.61
N LEU A 496 41.01 47.37 -6.59
CA LEU A 496 42.33 46.75 -6.44
C LEU A 496 42.65 45.73 -7.55
N LEU A 497 41.67 44.95 -8.01
CA LEU A 497 41.85 43.97 -9.10
C LEU A 497 42.18 44.65 -10.43
N THR A 498 41.62 45.84 -10.66
CA THR A 498 41.86 46.65 -11.86
C THR A 498 42.91 47.74 -11.66
N ASP A 499 43.56 47.79 -10.49
CA ASP A 499 44.52 48.83 -10.16
C ASP A 499 45.74 48.78 -11.10
N GLN A 500 46.12 49.94 -11.62
CA GLN A 500 47.21 50.05 -12.57
C GLN A 500 48.55 49.56 -11.98
N ARG A 501 48.78 49.75 -10.67
CA ARG A 501 49.98 49.23 -9.97
C ARG A 501 50.04 47.72 -10.06
N LEU A 502 48.91 47.05 -9.82
CA LEU A 502 48.81 45.58 -9.91
C LEU A 502 49.03 45.10 -11.34
N LEU A 503 48.40 45.75 -12.33
CA LEU A 503 48.56 45.40 -13.75
C LEU A 503 50.01 45.56 -14.23
N ASN A 504 50.69 46.60 -13.78
CA ASN A 504 52.11 46.84 -14.07
C ASN A 504 53.02 45.80 -13.40
N LEU A 505 52.79 45.49 -12.12
CA LEU A 505 53.53 44.44 -11.41
C LEU A 505 53.39 43.06 -12.08
N LYS A 506 52.19 42.71 -12.56
CA LYS A 506 51.98 41.46 -13.33
C LYS A 506 52.83 41.38 -14.60
N LYS A 507 52.99 42.50 -15.29
CA LYS A 507 53.85 42.58 -16.49
C LYS A 507 55.33 42.47 -16.11
N LEU A 508 55.75 43.20 -15.06
CA LEU A 508 57.13 43.13 -14.55
C LEU A 508 57.49 41.77 -13.99
N ALA A 509 56.52 40.98 -13.53
CA ALA A 509 56.74 39.62 -13.07
C ALA A 509 57.32 38.70 -14.16
N ARG A 510 57.50 39.14 -15.41
CA ARG A 510 58.27 38.42 -16.44
C ARG A 510 59.79 38.61 -16.34
N VAL A 511 60.27 39.56 -15.55
CA VAL A 511 61.68 39.74 -15.23
C VAL A 511 62.06 38.70 -14.16
N ASP A 512 63.17 37.98 -14.36
CA ASP A 512 63.44 36.72 -13.63
C ASP A 512 63.82 36.90 -12.16
N PHE A 513 64.47 37.99 -11.79
CA PHE A 513 64.92 38.23 -10.41
C PHE A 513 63.86 38.93 -9.51
N LEU A 514 62.74 39.39 -10.08
CA LEU A 514 61.68 40.02 -9.28
C LEU A 514 60.87 38.97 -8.49
N PRO A 515 60.38 39.27 -7.28
CA PRO A 515 59.80 38.29 -6.36
C PRO A 515 58.36 37.90 -6.74
N ARG A 516 58.18 37.13 -7.82
CA ARG A 516 56.88 36.69 -8.36
C ARG A 516 55.97 35.99 -7.35
N HIS A 517 56.55 35.28 -6.38
CA HIS A 517 55.80 34.56 -5.34
C HIS A 517 54.96 35.50 -4.47
N GLN A 518 55.52 36.66 -4.08
CA GLN A 518 54.82 37.64 -3.24
C GLN A 518 53.59 38.20 -3.94
N LEU A 519 53.69 38.45 -5.25
CA LEU A 519 52.57 38.89 -6.08
C LEU A 519 51.48 37.80 -6.17
N SER A 520 51.87 36.55 -6.36
CA SER A 520 50.91 35.43 -6.39
C SER A 520 50.19 35.24 -5.05
N GLU A 521 50.90 35.36 -3.92
CA GLU A 521 50.28 35.31 -2.59
C GLU A 521 49.31 36.47 -2.34
N PHE A 522 49.65 37.67 -2.84
CA PHE A 522 48.77 38.82 -2.80
C PHE A 522 47.48 38.58 -3.60
N GLU A 523 47.58 38.12 -4.84
CA GLU A 523 46.43 37.80 -5.67
C GLU A 523 45.56 36.69 -5.04
N ASN A 524 46.19 35.66 -4.49
CA ASN A 524 45.48 34.60 -3.78
C ASN A 524 44.74 35.15 -2.55
N SER A 525 45.35 36.08 -1.81
CA SER A 525 44.72 36.74 -0.66
C SER A 525 43.52 37.60 -1.05
N LEU A 526 43.63 38.33 -2.16
CA LEU A 526 42.54 39.14 -2.72
C LEU A 526 41.39 38.26 -3.23
N ASN A 527 41.70 37.14 -3.89
CA ASN A 527 40.70 36.20 -4.41
C ASN A 527 39.97 35.41 -3.32
N ARG A 528 40.61 35.17 -2.17
CA ARG A 528 39.97 34.51 -1.00
C ARG A 528 38.88 35.37 -0.34
N LEU A 529 38.85 36.67 -0.59
CA LEU A 529 37.77 37.53 -0.11
C LEU A 529 36.50 37.26 -0.93
N GLN A 530 35.51 36.61 -0.33
CA GLN A 530 34.25 36.27 -0.98
C GLN A 530 33.20 37.36 -0.74
N SER A 531 32.49 37.77 -1.78
CA SER A 531 31.35 38.69 -1.68
C SER A 531 30.03 37.93 -1.61
N CYS A 532 29.15 38.42 -0.74
CA CYS A 532 27.75 37.99 -0.70
C CYS A 532 26.94 39.01 0.09
N TYR A 533 26.01 39.69 -0.57
CA TYR A 533 25.16 40.73 0.02
C TYR A 533 23.69 40.59 -0.39
N ALA A 534 23.32 39.46 -1.01
CA ALA A 534 21.97 39.16 -1.46
C ALA A 534 21.10 38.46 -0.40
N LEU A 535 21.72 37.97 0.68
CA LEU A 535 21.07 37.20 1.73
C LEU A 535 20.06 38.06 2.51
N THR A 536 18.85 37.55 2.70
CA THR A 536 17.78 38.19 3.48
C THR A 536 17.23 37.28 4.58
N ASP A 537 16.49 37.84 5.54
CA ASP A 537 15.79 37.07 6.58
C ASP A 537 14.86 36.00 5.98
N ASN A 538 14.15 36.35 4.89
CA ASN A 538 13.21 35.45 4.22
C ASN A 538 13.92 34.23 3.61
N ASP A 539 15.14 34.42 3.08
CA ASP A 539 15.94 33.29 2.59
C ASP A 539 16.28 32.33 3.71
N LEU A 540 16.57 32.89 4.90
CA LEU A 540 16.93 32.12 6.08
C LEU A 540 15.74 31.46 6.77
N LEU A 541 14.52 31.99 6.63
CA LEU A 541 13.30 31.28 7.04
C LEU A 541 13.12 29.97 6.26
N ALA A 542 13.51 29.95 4.98
CA ALA A 542 13.41 28.78 4.12
C ALA A 542 14.65 27.86 4.17
N HIS A 543 15.83 28.41 4.39
CA HIS A 543 17.11 27.68 4.37
C HIS A 543 17.94 28.02 5.59
N THR A 544 18.57 27.03 6.24
CA THR A 544 19.43 27.32 7.40
C THR A 544 20.78 27.91 7.02
N VAL A 545 21.17 27.85 5.74
CA VAL A 545 22.45 28.33 5.22
C VAL A 545 22.19 29.21 4.01
N CYS A 546 23.02 30.24 3.84
CA CYS A 546 22.96 31.16 2.70
C CYS A 546 22.92 30.39 1.36
N PRO A 547 21.82 30.48 0.59
CA PRO A 547 21.67 29.73 -0.66
C PRO A 547 22.57 30.25 -1.78
N TYR A 548 23.14 31.45 -1.63
CA TYR A 548 23.95 32.10 -2.64
C TYR A 548 25.43 31.77 -2.54
N CYS A 549 26.00 31.75 -1.33
CA CYS A 549 27.42 31.50 -1.12
C CYS A 549 27.73 30.22 -0.31
N GLY A 550 26.72 29.58 0.28
CA GLY A 550 26.90 28.34 1.04
C GLY A 550 27.69 28.48 2.35
N TYR A 551 27.83 29.70 2.89
CA TYR A 551 28.64 29.98 4.07
C TYR A 551 28.21 29.14 5.28
N LYS A 552 29.14 28.39 5.88
CA LYS A 552 28.88 27.64 7.11
C LYS A 552 29.86 28.10 8.19
N PRO A 553 29.40 28.84 9.21
CA PRO A 553 30.25 29.28 10.32
C PRO A 553 31.07 28.16 10.98
N LEU A 554 30.54 26.93 11.02
CA LEU A 554 31.25 25.75 11.51
C LEU A 554 32.54 25.44 10.72
N SER A 555 32.52 25.61 9.40
CA SER A 555 33.66 25.28 8.51
C SER A 555 34.51 26.50 8.19
N GLU A 556 33.91 27.69 8.23
CA GLU A 556 34.53 28.97 7.90
C GLU A 556 34.39 29.90 9.10
N PRO A 557 35.34 29.88 10.05
CA PRO A 557 35.23 30.68 11.26
C PRO A 557 35.34 32.16 10.95
N LYS A 558 34.80 32.96 11.88
CA LYS A 558 34.84 34.43 11.83
C LYS A 558 36.27 34.94 11.54
N PRO A 559 36.45 35.87 10.58
CA PRO A 559 37.75 36.46 10.32
C PRO A 559 38.22 37.31 11.51
N SER A 560 39.53 37.32 11.76
CA SER A 560 40.13 38.04 12.90
C SER A 560 40.06 39.58 12.80
N THR A 561 39.83 40.11 11.60
CA THR A 561 39.75 41.55 11.33
C THR A 561 38.65 41.83 10.33
N THR A 562 38.10 43.06 10.37
CA THR A 562 37.05 43.50 9.44
C THR A 562 37.54 43.51 8.00
N HIS A 563 36.63 43.30 7.06
CA HIS A 563 36.96 43.29 5.64
C HIS A 563 37.50 44.63 5.14
N THR A 564 36.99 45.76 5.65
CA THR A 564 37.53 47.09 5.37
C THR A 564 39.01 47.16 5.70
N THR A 565 39.41 46.75 6.91
CA THR A 565 40.83 46.75 7.32
C THR A 565 41.65 45.78 6.49
N ARG A 566 41.08 44.63 6.09
CA ARG A 566 41.78 43.67 5.21
C ARG A 566 42.04 44.26 3.83
N ILE A 567 41.08 44.98 3.25
CA ILE A 567 41.21 45.63 1.95
C ILE A 567 42.22 46.78 2.02
N THR A 568 42.14 47.65 3.04
CA THR A 568 43.12 48.73 3.24
C THR A 568 44.55 48.18 3.37
N ARG A 569 44.73 47.09 4.12
CA ARG A 569 46.04 46.44 4.24
C ARG A 569 46.54 45.87 2.91
N LEU A 570 45.66 45.33 2.07
CA LEU A 570 46.04 44.87 0.73
C LEU A 570 46.44 46.05 -0.15
N ASP A 571 45.74 47.18 -0.08
CA ASP A 571 46.13 48.40 -0.80
C ASP A 571 47.53 48.91 -0.39
N GLU A 572 47.81 48.93 0.91
CA GLU A 572 49.13 49.30 1.46
C GLU A 572 50.24 48.32 1.01
N ILE A 573 49.97 47.02 1.00
CA ILE A 573 50.91 46.00 0.51
C ILE A 573 51.17 46.19 -0.99
N LEU A 574 50.14 46.52 -1.77
CA LEU A 574 50.28 46.76 -3.20
C LEU A 574 51.17 47.98 -3.48
N GLU A 575 50.97 49.06 -2.73
CA GLU A 575 51.83 50.26 -2.80
C GLU A 575 53.27 49.92 -2.45
N GLN A 576 53.48 49.15 -1.39
CA GLN A 576 54.82 48.73 -0.97
C GLN A 576 55.50 47.89 -2.07
N PHE A 577 54.80 46.90 -2.65
CA PHE A 577 55.36 46.10 -3.75
C PHE A 577 55.73 46.96 -4.96
N TYR A 578 54.87 47.92 -5.31
CA TYR A 578 55.14 48.83 -6.42
C TYR A 578 56.41 49.65 -6.18
N SER A 579 56.58 50.19 -4.98
CA SER A 579 57.77 50.94 -4.57
C SER A 579 59.03 50.06 -4.55
N ASP A 580 58.96 48.90 -3.88
CA ASP A 580 60.10 47.99 -3.70
C ASP A 580 60.61 47.45 -5.05
N TRP A 581 59.71 47.08 -5.96
CA TRP A 581 60.09 46.60 -7.29
C TRP A 581 60.67 47.73 -8.14
N THR A 582 60.14 48.96 -8.04
CA THR A 582 60.71 50.13 -8.71
C THR A 582 62.15 50.39 -8.24
N GLN A 583 62.39 50.37 -6.93
CA GLN A 583 63.73 50.57 -6.36
C GLN A 583 64.70 49.45 -6.76
N THR A 584 64.24 48.20 -6.72
CA THR A 584 65.05 47.04 -7.12
C THR A 584 65.47 47.18 -8.60
N LEU A 585 64.54 47.53 -9.49
CA LEU A 585 64.85 47.75 -10.91
C LEU A 585 65.82 48.92 -11.12
N LEU A 586 65.64 50.04 -10.42
CA LEU A 586 66.55 51.17 -10.49
C LEU A 586 67.97 50.78 -10.06
N ALA A 587 68.11 50.06 -8.93
CA ALA A 587 69.40 49.62 -8.42
C ALA A 587 70.12 48.68 -9.40
N GLU A 588 69.41 47.68 -9.94
CA GLU A 588 69.99 46.74 -10.91
C GLU A 588 70.40 47.45 -12.22
N LEU A 589 69.58 48.36 -12.72
CA LEU A 589 69.89 49.11 -13.94
C LEU A 589 71.01 50.14 -13.75
N GLU A 590 71.09 50.81 -12.60
CA GLU A 590 72.20 51.71 -12.26
C GLU A 590 73.53 50.92 -12.25
N ASN A 591 73.54 49.69 -11.73
CA ASN A 591 74.70 48.79 -11.74
C ASN A 591 75.06 48.28 -13.14
N ALA A 592 74.09 48.13 -14.04
CA ALA A 592 74.28 47.63 -15.42
C ALA A 592 74.68 48.70 -16.45
N THR A 593 75.45 49.72 -16.05
CA THR A 593 75.77 50.87 -16.92
C THR A 593 76.46 50.48 -18.24
N THR A 594 77.43 49.56 -18.20
CA THR A 594 78.16 49.09 -19.39
C THR A 594 77.29 48.27 -20.34
N GLN A 595 76.33 47.51 -19.81
CA GLN A 595 75.40 46.70 -20.60
C GLN A 595 74.35 47.57 -21.30
N ARG A 596 73.87 48.63 -20.63
CA ARG A 596 72.92 49.59 -21.20
C ARG A 596 73.45 50.34 -22.43
N GLU A 597 74.76 50.57 -22.51
CA GLU A 597 75.38 51.22 -23.68
C GLU A 597 75.37 50.34 -24.94
N LEU A 598 75.17 49.03 -24.79
CA LEU A 598 75.16 48.05 -25.88
C LEU A 598 73.76 47.78 -26.45
N LEU A 599 72.74 48.43 -25.90
CA LEU A 599 71.35 48.33 -26.35
C LEU A 599 71.10 49.14 -27.62
N LYS A 600 70.02 48.80 -28.32
CA LYS A 600 69.50 49.61 -29.43
C LYS A 600 69.08 51.01 -28.92
N PRO A 601 69.19 52.07 -29.73
CA PRO A 601 68.85 53.44 -29.32
C PRO A 601 67.46 53.61 -28.72
N GLU A 602 66.46 52.92 -29.28
CA GLU A 602 65.06 52.99 -28.79
C GLU A 602 64.90 52.37 -27.39
N SER A 603 65.45 51.17 -27.17
CA SER A 603 65.46 50.50 -25.86
C SER A 603 66.24 51.28 -24.82
N ARG A 604 67.40 51.84 -25.22
CA ARG A 604 68.23 52.69 -24.37
C ARG A 604 67.49 53.95 -23.92
N ALA A 605 66.80 54.63 -24.83
CA ALA A 605 66.05 55.84 -24.51
C ALA A 605 64.92 55.58 -23.48
N GLN A 606 64.25 54.43 -23.57
CA GLN A 606 63.22 54.03 -22.60
C GLN A 606 63.79 53.81 -21.19
N LEU A 607 64.96 53.16 -21.09
CA LEU A 607 65.62 52.93 -19.79
C LEU A 607 66.24 54.20 -19.20
N GLU A 608 66.81 55.07 -20.04
CA GLU A 608 67.34 56.38 -19.59
C GLU A 608 66.22 57.30 -19.09
N ALA A 609 65.06 57.29 -19.75
CA ALA A 609 63.88 58.00 -19.28
C ALA A 609 63.41 57.48 -17.91
N PHE A 610 63.36 56.15 -17.73
CA PHE A 610 63.03 55.54 -16.44
C PHE A 610 64.02 55.91 -15.32
N LEU A 611 65.34 55.83 -15.59
CA LEU A 611 66.38 56.20 -14.62
C LEU A 611 66.35 57.68 -14.25
N THR A 612 65.95 58.54 -15.19
CA THR A 612 65.81 59.99 -14.95
C THR A 612 64.54 60.30 -14.15
N GLN A 613 63.40 59.69 -14.51
CA GLN A 613 62.11 59.91 -13.86
C GLN A 613 61.99 59.19 -12.51
N ARG A 614 62.83 58.17 -12.26
CA ARG A 614 62.85 57.33 -11.04
C ARG A 614 61.48 56.78 -10.64
N SER A 615 60.60 56.61 -11.63
CA SER A 615 59.24 56.12 -11.48
C SER A 615 58.91 55.25 -12.68
N LEU A 616 58.18 54.16 -12.44
CA LEU A 616 57.77 53.25 -13.52
C LEU A 616 56.87 53.97 -14.52
N PRO A 617 56.97 53.65 -15.83
CA PRO A 617 56.05 54.19 -16.83
C PRO A 617 54.59 53.86 -16.48
N GLU A 618 53.66 54.80 -16.75
CA GLU A 618 52.22 54.59 -16.50
C GLU A 618 51.72 53.26 -17.09
N ASN A 619 52.19 52.94 -18.30
CA ASN A 619 51.93 51.67 -18.97
C ASN A 619 53.23 50.96 -19.28
N ILE A 620 53.45 49.82 -18.63
CA ILE A 620 54.57 48.94 -18.94
C ILE A 620 54.30 48.22 -20.25
N THR A 621 55.19 48.42 -21.24
CA THR A 621 55.11 47.82 -22.59
C THR A 621 56.06 46.63 -22.71
N GLU A 622 55.81 45.74 -23.67
CA GLU A 622 56.72 44.62 -23.97
C GLU A 622 58.13 45.10 -24.29
N ALA A 623 58.26 46.16 -25.10
CA ALA A 623 59.54 46.75 -25.44
C ALA A 623 60.33 47.21 -24.20
N PHE A 624 59.65 47.74 -23.18
CA PHE A 624 60.29 48.14 -21.93
C PHE A 624 60.77 46.92 -21.12
N ILE A 625 59.98 45.84 -21.06
CA ILE A 625 60.37 44.60 -20.36
C ILE A 625 61.57 43.96 -21.06
N GLU A 626 61.53 43.85 -22.39
CA GLU A 626 62.63 43.33 -23.21
C GLU A 626 63.88 44.18 -23.01
N ALA A 627 63.76 45.51 -22.98
CA ALA A 627 64.87 46.41 -22.71
C ALA A 627 65.49 46.15 -21.32
N ILE A 628 64.68 45.97 -20.27
CA ILE A 628 65.16 45.61 -18.93
C ILE A 628 65.90 44.27 -18.97
N GLN A 629 65.29 43.23 -19.52
CA GLN A 629 65.87 41.88 -19.59
C GLN A 629 67.18 41.86 -20.38
N GLU A 630 67.22 42.57 -21.52
CA GLU A 630 68.41 42.67 -22.36
C GLU A 630 69.53 43.45 -21.64
N SER A 631 69.20 44.53 -20.94
CA SER A 631 70.18 45.34 -20.20
C SER A 631 70.78 44.64 -18.98
N LEU A 632 70.05 43.70 -18.40
CA LEU A 632 70.47 42.90 -17.24
C LEU A 632 70.99 41.52 -17.67
N SER A 633 71.09 41.28 -18.97
CA SER A 633 71.78 40.12 -19.52
C SER A 633 73.28 40.40 -19.68
N ASP A 634 74.09 39.35 -19.67
CA ASP A 634 75.54 39.45 -19.87
C ASP A 634 75.88 39.72 -21.35
N LEU A 635 75.51 40.89 -21.89
CA LEU A 635 75.83 41.23 -23.28
C LEU A 635 77.35 41.32 -23.46
N ILE A 636 77.80 40.82 -24.61
CA ILE A 636 79.21 40.75 -24.96
C ILE A 636 79.48 41.78 -26.06
N LYS A 637 80.16 42.88 -25.70
CA LYS A 637 80.67 43.85 -26.69
C LYS A 637 81.71 43.18 -27.59
N VAL A 638 81.47 43.19 -28.88
CA VAL A 638 82.46 42.79 -29.89
C VAL A 638 82.77 44.00 -30.75
N THR A 639 83.90 44.65 -30.48
CA THR A 639 84.39 45.74 -31.31
C THR A 639 84.96 45.18 -32.61
N VAL A 640 84.46 45.68 -33.73
CA VAL A 640 84.98 45.40 -35.07
C VAL A 640 85.56 46.69 -35.63
N GLN A 641 86.88 46.74 -35.72
CA GLN A 641 87.58 47.86 -36.36
C GLN A 641 87.33 47.81 -37.87
N MET A 642 86.96 48.94 -38.47
CA MET A 642 86.66 49.00 -39.91
C MET A 642 87.84 48.56 -40.79
N ALA A 643 89.07 48.84 -40.36
CA ALA A 643 90.28 48.43 -41.07
C ALA A 643 90.44 46.89 -41.12
N ASP A 644 90.16 46.20 -40.00
CA ASP A 644 90.28 44.75 -39.90
C ASP A 644 89.19 44.03 -40.70
N LEU A 645 87.97 44.58 -40.68
CA LEU A 645 86.88 44.10 -41.51
C LEU A 645 87.19 44.27 -43.00
N GLN A 646 87.73 45.43 -43.42
CA GLN A 646 88.16 45.67 -44.80
C GLN A 646 89.27 44.69 -45.21
N ASN A 647 90.28 44.49 -44.35
CA ASN A 647 91.37 43.54 -44.60
C ASN A 647 90.85 42.10 -44.72
N ALA A 648 89.92 41.68 -43.87
CA ALA A 648 89.33 40.35 -43.91
C ALA A 648 88.47 40.11 -45.16
N LEU A 649 87.75 41.13 -45.63
CA LEU A 649 86.99 41.07 -46.89
C LEU A 649 87.92 41.02 -48.12
N LEU A 650 89.05 41.72 -48.07
CA LEU A 650 90.07 41.73 -49.13
C LEU A 650 91.03 40.52 -49.08
N ALA A 651 90.98 39.71 -48.01
CA ALA A 651 91.85 38.56 -47.81
C ALA A 651 91.63 37.50 -48.91
N GLY A 652 92.67 37.27 -49.73
CA GLY A 652 92.60 36.41 -50.92
C GLY A 652 92.48 37.17 -52.26
N GLY A 653 92.58 38.50 -52.25
CA GLY A 653 92.68 39.33 -53.45
C GLY A 653 91.35 39.70 -54.11
N SER A 654 91.44 40.61 -55.09
CA SER A 654 90.34 41.12 -55.93
C SER A 654 90.67 40.84 -57.42
N PRO A 655 89.70 40.49 -58.29
CA PRO A 655 88.26 40.38 -58.04
C PRO A 655 87.83 39.06 -57.36
N MET A 656 86.67 39.07 -56.71
CA MET A 656 86.05 37.90 -56.07
C MET A 656 84.55 37.82 -56.39
N THR A 657 83.95 36.64 -56.25
CA THR A 657 82.51 36.43 -56.42
C THR A 657 81.72 36.85 -55.17
N ALA A 658 80.42 37.12 -55.33
CA ALA A 658 79.53 37.48 -54.21
C ALA A 658 79.51 36.40 -53.09
N ILE A 659 79.57 35.12 -53.47
CA ILE A 659 79.62 34.00 -52.52
C ILE A 659 80.94 33.99 -51.75
N GLU A 660 82.07 34.30 -52.40
CA GLU A 660 83.37 34.40 -51.73
C GLU A 660 83.38 35.58 -50.75
N MET A 661 82.81 36.72 -51.12
CA MET A 661 82.73 37.87 -50.21
C MET A 661 81.84 37.59 -48.98
N GLN A 662 80.71 36.92 -49.18
CA GLN A 662 79.84 36.49 -48.08
C GLN A 662 80.53 35.47 -47.17
N LYS A 663 81.26 34.49 -47.74
CA LYS A 663 82.04 33.53 -46.95
C LYS A 663 83.14 34.20 -46.15
N ARG A 664 83.84 35.19 -46.71
CA ARG A 664 84.87 35.98 -45.99
C ARG A 664 84.26 36.78 -44.84
N PHE A 665 83.12 37.44 -45.07
CA PHE A 665 82.39 38.17 -44.03
C PHE A 665 81.94 37.25 -42.89
N ILE A 666 81.31 36.12 -43.21
CA ILE A 666 80.85 35.14 -42.22
C ILE A 666 82.05 34.53 -41.47
N HIS A 667 83.15 34.21 -42.16
CA HIS A 667 84.36 33.69 -41.53
C HIS A 667 84.96 34.70 -40.55
N TYR A 668 85.05 35.97 -40.94
CA TYR A 668 85.53 37.04 -40.07
C TYR A 668 84.62 37.21 -38.85
N LEU A 669 83.30 37.28 -39.06
CA LEU A 669 82.33 37.34 -37.96
C LEU A 669 82.46 36.15 -37.01
N ASN A 670 82.58 34.93 -37.53
CA ASN A 670 82.80 33.73 -36.72
C ASN A 670 84.11 33.79 -35.94
N SER A 671 85.18 34.38 -36.50
CA SER A 671 86.45 34.54 -35.78
C SER A 671 86.38 35.56 -34.64
N VAL A 672 85.65 36.67 -34.80
CA VAL A 672 85.52 37.69 -33.73
C VAL A 672 84.46 37.33 -32.69
N THR A 673 83.57 36.40 -33.03
CA THR A 673 82.51 35.87 -32.15
C THR A 673 82.77 34.44 -31.66
N GLN A 674 83.96 33.90 -31.91
CA GLN A 674 84.33 32.55 -31.50
C GLN A 674 84.19 32.36 -29.98
N ASP A 675 83.64 31.21 -29.56
CA ASP A 675 83.38 30.84 -28.16
C ASP A 675 82.40 31.76 -27.39
N LYS A 676 81.66 32.63 -28.11
CA LYS A 676 80.63 33.51 -27.52
C LYS A 676 79.22 33.05 -27.88
N ALA A 677 78.29 33.26 -26.96
CA ALA A 677 76.87 33.04 -27.22
C ALA A 677 76.34 34.11 -28.17
N LEU A 678 76.08 33.74 -29.44
CA LEU A 678 75.76 34.68 -30.52
C LEU A 678 74.53 35.56 -30.25
N ASN A 679 73.57 35.08 -29.45
CA ASN A 679 72.39 35.84 -29.03
C ASN A 679 72.72 37.01 -28.09
N LEU A 680 73.82 36.94 -27.33
CA LEU A 680 74.29 37.97 -26.39
C LEU A 680 75.33 38.91 -26.99
N VAL A 681 75.83 38.61 -28.20
CA VAL A 681 76.83 39.45 -28.88
C VAL A 681 76.20 40.74 -29.41
N ARG A 682 76.84 41.87 -29.12
CA ARG A 682 76.51 43.17 -29.73
C ARG A 682 77.76 43.70 -30.44
N ILE A 683 77.69 43.77 -31.77
CA ILE A 683 78.80 44.20 -32.62
C ILE A 683 78.81 45.73 -32.67
N VAL A 684 79.91 46.34 -32.22
CA VAL A 684 80.14 47.78 -32.29
C VAL A 684 81.20 48.03 -33.35
N LEU A 685 80.85 48.78 -34.39
CA LEU A 685 81.79 49.18 -35.44
C LEU A 685 82.54 50.43 -34.98
N GLU A 686 83.86 50.34 -34.90
CA GLU A 686 84.76 51.45 -34.55
C GLU A 686 85.64 51.86 -35.73
#